data_AF-A0A2N4U549-F1
#
_entry.id   AF-A0A2N4U549-F1
#
_cell.length_a   1.000
_cell.length_b   1.000
_cell.length_c   1.000
_cell.angle_alpha   90.00
_cell.angle_beta   90.00
_cell.angle_gamma   90.00
#
_symmetry.space_group_name_H-M   'P 1'
#
loop_
_entity.id
_entity.type
_entity.pdbx_description
1 polymer ?
#
loop_
_entity_poly.entity_id
_entity_poly.type
_entity_poly.pdbx_seq_one_letter_code
_entity_poly.pdbx_strand_id
1 'polypeptide(L)'
;MVMFRMSCHVLVLLALSCAAYAQAAGTCAPSLLGQPCAEGGLAVASQAEPTLNLGVGNPIHIVTGNKYQQEIDLPANTSAPGIEIVRHYNALDRRASTVGTGWQLSYDTRLAYAGNRWQIIQADGSRIDFSVTAGKPADNQHGKLQSAGQYWIWTWPTGRQLWFNTTGHLVRLDAGRHLALDIERNPQPGPLAGTISKVSNKQGQTLFFSYRIGGGRAYLAHIDTALGRFQYHHEAPDIAAPGLQRLTRMTRPDGMQRRYLYEPALQAGNAGVLTGIETASANTPQAIRSNTWGYDAQGRAVLSARGDPASQVDRISIRYERQATAHQSGLTVVTNAAQQETRFETAIRGGRFVLANVMGVACPGCAAPGSLARHDHDGKLIAINGTRLQRDAAGHIRKLEPHGSGWPGLALHYGPLGNREAWHSDATGTERITYNKQSLPARRTWANADSVDYHYDSLRRPVRLLENNKEGTQETTLRWRGSRLVHIGHPNETESRQYDRRGQLIRRKIERVAASPAAALHYTESFEYDAQRRLTRHHLPEGGSLAYRWGAGGRLLGIVWHDAQGVAHAVIKSTAGKDGYCHGNGLCLRTANDGQGQASQLAVYRGDQAIWSLNHAYDPQGRLHHEHHRLTGQKADISWRYAYDAKSRLVGARGGPVSDPPAATDGASLWYAWNDDGSLAASRNNGTTHRPAFRRDASGLPLAFGDTVLEYGPNRRLTAVHRQGKTLARYRHNAFGHRIVQHSEQGPTNYFYLNNQLVAESRPGLAPTSVKADATPNITRRYIYAHHVPVGFIDYTGGGPDTAQLFAVHADFLGAPRLVTDARQALRWLAAYSPTGAATRLAGDLALDLRLPGQVFDHATGWHDNVMRTYLPEAGQYLEPDPLGPIPENQAFGYADQQPRRYVDPLGLVLFAFDGTRNGPDTLSNVWKLSQAYTDGPVYYHTGPGNSMYLDWDGATGWDAPQILENQWQSLLNALERTASRNERLPIDIIGYSRGAALARHFGNLINQHTRNGLFSYRDASRPAVSACVDLRFMGLFDTVAQFGIAGSHNANYDLTIAPAWAWVAHAVALHERRWLFPLTIASDTEGYNIVEAPFIGAHADIGGGATRTDDGQSSVRGDLADVTLNWMLWQARAASLRFGTLAEGDREITDPILHDGRSSIARSLQNGDRRLNQADGSLLLNYQDDHDRLGRAQRAATEPMIARPENWRALNTSEVGTVDLTGYAQWLHDELGWQELPT
;
A
#
# COMPACT_ATOMS: atom_id res chain seq x y z
N MET A 1 4.09 71.01 -23.37
CA MET A 1 5.12 70.67 -24.39
C MET A 1 6.31 70.08 -23.67
N VAL A 2 6.58 68.77 -23.86
CA VAL A 2 7.90 68.11 -23.65
C VAL A 2 8.43 67.97 -22.18
N MET A 3 9.12 66.84 -21.92
CA MET A 3 10.14 66.55 -20.88
C MET A 3 9.83 66.13 -19.40
N PHE A 4 10.68 65.17 -18.97
CA PHE A 4 11.28 64.82 -17.64
C PHE A 4 10.51 64.42 -16.34
N ARG A 5 10.72 63.14 -15.97
CA ARG A 5 11.12 62.54 -14.67
C ARG A 5 10.50 62.93 -13.30
N MET A 6 10.08 61.85 -12.62
CA MET A 6 10.39 61.45 -11.21
C MET A 6 9.65 62.08 -9.99
N SER A 7 9.10 61.14 -9.20
CA SER A 7 9.01 61.10 -7.73
C SER A 7 7.73 61.54 -7.00
N CYS A 8 7.47 60.80 -5.92
CA CYS A 8 6.57 61.06 -4.78
C CYS A 8 5.03 61.08 -4.96
N HIS A 9 4.47 59.87 -4.81
CA HIS A 9 3.54 59.52 -3.70
C HIS A 9 2.02 59.77 -3.79
N VAL A 10 1.29 58.70 -3.42
CA VAL A 10 -0.13 58.60 -2.95
C VAL A 10 -1.26 58.96 -3.93
N LEU A 11 -1.94 57.94 -4.46
CA LEU A 11 -3.38 57.72 -4.18
C LEU A 11 -3.84 56.28 -4.56
N VAL A 12 -5.14 55.99 -4.38
CA VAL A 12 -5.89 54.73 -4.65
C VAL A 12 -5.53 53.57 -3.71
N LEU A 13 -6.26 53.32 -2.60
CA LEU A 13 -7.69 52.94 -2.39
C LEU A 13 -8.03 51.45 -2.63
N LEU A 14 -8.56 50.85 -1.55
CA LEU A 14 -9.49 49.72 -1.47
C LEU A 14 -9.09 48.34 -2.04
N ALA A 15 -8.98 47.39 -1.10
CA ALA A 15 -9.45 46.00 -1.14
C ALA A 15 -9.22 45.12 -2.39
N LEU A 16 -8.60 43.96 -2.17
CA LEU A 16 -9.26 42.65 -2.40
C LEU A 16 -8.52 41.49 -1.71
N SER A 17 -9.11 40.30 -1.75
CA SER A 17 -8.88 39.21 -0.79
C SER A 17 -8.34 37.91 -1.41
N CYS A 18 -7.71 37.08 -0.58
CA CYS A 18 -7.64 35.61 -0.62
C CYS A 18 -7.33 34.85 -1.93
N ALA A 19 -6.34 33.95 -1.88
CA ALA A 19 -6.43 32.63 -2.52
C ALA A 19 -5.45 31.60 -1.89
N ALA A 20 -5.99 30.49 -1.36
CA ALA A 20 -5.26 29.24 -1.13
C ALA A 20 -6.27 28.08 -1.11
N TYR A 21 -5.94 26.96 -1.77
CA TYR A 21 -6.86 25.82 -1.94
C TYR A 21 -6.25 24.48 -1.54
N ALA A 22 -6.98 23.76 -0.70
CA ALA A 22 -7.06 22.29 -0.62
C ALA A 22 -8.30 21.94 0.21
N GLN A 23 -9.13 20.98 -0.22
CA GLN A 23 -10.22 20.42 0.59
C GLN A 23 -10.51 18.95 0.26
N ALA A 24 -10.80 18.19 1.32
CA ALA A 24 -11.63 16.99 1.44
C ALA A 24 -11.63 15.90 0.33
N ALA A 25 -11.34 14.66 0.75
CA ALA A 25 -11.65 13.46 -0.01
C ALA A 25 -13.01 12.85 0.39
N GLY A 26 -13.64 12.17 -0.57
CA GLY A 26 -14.89 11.40 -0.43
C GLY A 26 -16.17 12.24 -0.42
N THR A 27 -17.26 11.73 -1.01
CA THR A 27 -18.63 11.74 -0.43
C THR A 27 -19.77 11.14 -1.27
N CYS A 28 -20.75 10.54 -0.60
CA CYS A 28 -21.86 9.81 -1.22
C CYS A 28 -23.24 10.42 -0.89
N ALA A 29 -23.70 11.40 -1.68
CA ALA A 29 -25.12 11.78 -1.68
C ALA A 29 -25.63 12.18 -3.07
N PRO A 30 -26.46 11.35 -3.74
CA PRO A 30 -27.17 11.73 -4.97
C PRO A 30 -28.27 12.77 -4.72
N SER A 31 -28.68 13.45 -5.79
CA SER A 31 -30.01 14.07 -5.86
C SER A 31 -31.10 12.99 -5.99
N LEU A 32 -32.37 13.38 -6.15
CA LEU A 32 -33.51 12.46 -6.36
C LEU A 32 -33.34 11.44 -7.52
N LEU A 33 -32.33 11.56 -8.37
CA LEU A 33 -32.02 10.64 -9.48
C LEU A 33 -30.51 10.30 -9.64
N GLY A 34 -29.62 10.78 -8.76
CA GLY A 34 -28.17 10.85 -9.03
C GLY A 34 -27.35 9.56 -8.83
N GLN A 35 -26.03 9.70 -8.96
CA GLN A 35 -25.02 8.68 -8.64
C GLN A 35 -24.94 8.38 -7.12
N PRO A 36 -25.08 7.11 -6.67
CA PRO A 36 -25.11 6.77 -5.24
C PRO A 36 -23.89 7.18 -4.42
N CYS A 37 -22.72 7.29 -5.06
CA CYS A 37 -21.47 7.78 -4.49
C CYS A 37 -20.76 8.68 -5.50
N ALA A 38 -21.11 9.98 -5.49
CA ALA A 38 -20.61 10.98 -6.42
C ALA A 38 -19.39 11.72 -5.84
N GLU A 39 -18.19 11.17 -6.07
CA GLU A 39 -16.92 11.75 -5.61
C GLU A 39 -16.61 13.13 -6.22
N GLY A 40 -17.38 13.53 -7.25
CA GLY A 40 -17.10 14.68 -8.10
C GLY A 40 -16.17 14.33 -9.26
N GLY A 41 -15.96 15.30 -10.12
CA GLY A 41 -15.03 15.23 -11.24
C GLY A 41 -14.60 16.64 -11.63
N LEU A 42 -14.28 16.88 -12.90
CA LEU A 42 -14.02 18.24 -13.38
C LEU A 42 -15.32 19.05 -13.45
N ALA A 43 -16.29 18.57 -14.23
CA ALA A 43 -17.56 19.25 -14.48
C ALA A 43 -18.75 18.65 -13.70
N VAL A 44 -18.49 17.70 -12.80
CA VAL A 44 -19.43 17.14 -11.81
C VAL A 44 -19.02 17.69 -10.45
N ALA A 45 -19.89 18.46 -9.79
CA ALA A 45 -19.60 18.93 -8.44
C ALA A 45 -19.66 17.75 -7.46
N SER A 46 -18.64 17.61 -6.63
CA SER A 46 -18.69 16.76 -5.45
C SER A 46 -19.71 17.32 -4.44
N GLN A 47 -20.14 16.47 -3.52
CA GLN A 47 -20.77 16.97 -2.30
C GLN A 47 -19.70 17.68 -1.43
N ALA A 48 -20.11 18.69 -0.66
CA ALA A 48 -19.19 19.43 0.20
C ALA A 48 -18.90 18.71 1.55
N GLU A 49 -19.58 17.59 1.84
CA GLU A 49 -19.65 17.06 3.21
C GLU A 49 -19.90 15.55 3.34
N PRO A 50 -19.21 14.86 4.29
CA PRO A 50 -19.43 13.45 4.67
C PRO A 50 -20.89 13.01 4.70
N THR A 51 -21.16 11.95 3.92
CA THR A 51 -22.46 11.38 3.60
C THR A 51 -22.26 9.90 3.25
N LEU A 52 -23.24 9.05 3.56
CA LEU A 52 -23.06 7.60 3.64
C LEU A 52 -23.52 6.89 2.37
N ASN A 53 -22.89 5.75 2.07
CA ASN A 53 -23.17 4.94 0.89
C ASN A 53 -24.68 4.63 0.73
N LEU A 54 -25.30 5.13 -0.34
CA LEU A 54 -26.69 4.87 -0.74
C LEU A 54 -26.80 3.89 -1.92
N GLY A 55 -25.72 3.17 -2.20
CA GLY A 55 -25.59 2.17 -3.25
C GLY A 55 -25.56 0.72 -2.75
N VAL A 56 -25.99 -0.21 -3.61
CA VAL A 56 -25.87 -1.68 -3.50
C VAL A 56 -25.71 -2.26 -4.91
N GLY A 57 -25.16 -3.47 -5.11
CA GLY A 57 -25.20 -4.09 -6.46
C GLY A 57 -24.47 -3.33 -7.58
N ASN A 58 -23.40 -2.60 -7.22
CA ASN A 58 -22.40 -2.01 -8.10
C ASN A 58 -22.85 -0.97 -9.17
N PRO A 59 -23.14 0.29 -8.79
CA PRO A 59 -24.05 0.69 -7.72
C PRO A 59 -25.45 1.04 -8.25
N ILE A 60 -26.46 0.41 -7.64
CA ILE A 60 -27.89 0.73 -7.72
C ILE A 60 -28.24 1.59 -6.51
N HIS A 61 -28.93 2.71 -6.71
CA HIS A 61 -29.40 3.57 -5.63
C HIS A 61 -30.53 2.89 -4.83
N ILE A 62 -30.35 2.72 -3.52
CA ILE A 62 -31.33 2.00 -2.67
C ILE A 62 -32.72 2.63 -2.62
N VAL A 63 -32.89 3.94 -2.82
CA VAL A 63 -34.22 4.57 -2.73
C VAL A 63 -34.92 4.66 -4.08
N THR A 64 -34.18 4.96 -5.16
CA THR A 64 -34.74 5.24 -6.48
C THR A 64 -34.65 4.06 -7.46
N GLY A 65 -33.78 3.08 -7.16
CA GLY A 65 -33.45 2.00 -8.08
C GLY A 65 -32.68 2.41 -9.33
N ASN A 66 -32.13 3.64 -9.36
CA ASN A 66 -31.24 4.06 -10.42
C ASN A 66 -29.96 3.20 -10.44
N LYS A 67 -29.72 2.45 -11.53
CA LYS A 67 -28.39 1.91 -11.83
C LYS A 67 -27.54 3.02 -12.42
N TYR A 68 -26.46 3.37 -11.71
CA TYR A 68 -25.42 4.27 -12.21
C TYR A 68 -24.18 3.48 -12.61
N GLN A 69 -23.47 3.87 -13.67
CA GLN A 69 -22.12 3.35 -14.01
C GLN A 69 -21.21 4.52 -14.34
N GLN A 70 -19.94 4.46 -13.90
CA GLN A 70 -18.88 5.34 -14.39
C GLN A 70 -17.91 4.50 -15.20
N GLU A 71 -17.63 4.93 -16.43
CA GLU A 71 -16.57 4.35 -17.25
C GLU A 71 -15.53 5.44 -17.47
N ILE A 72 -14.28 5.13 -17.18
CA ILE A 72 -13.15 6.05 -17.35
C ILE A 72 -12.37 5.55 -18.56
N ASP A 73 -12.52 6.24 -19.69
CA ASP A 73 -11.79 5.92 -20.92
C ASP A 73 -10.40 6.57 -20.85
N LEU A 74 -10.37 7.84 -20.45
CA LEU A 74 -9.17 8.62 -20.17
C LEU A 74 -9.32 9.36 -18.83
N PRO A 75 -8.60 8.96 -17.77
CA PRO A 75 -8.57 9.70 -16.49
C PRO A 75 -7.72 10.98 -16.57
N ALA A 76 -8.04 11.95 -15.71
CA ALA A 76 -7.27 13.17 -15.55
C ALA A 76 -5.84 12.90 -15.02
N ASN A 77 -4.84 13.53 -15.64
CA ASN A 77 -3.42 13.39 -15.29
C ASN A 77 -2.89 14.68 -14.65
N THR A 78 -1.91 14.57 -13.73
CA THR A 78 -1.21 15.73 -13.14
C THR A 78 -0.52 16.60 -14.17
N SER A 79 -0.08 15.99 -15.27
CA SER A 79 0.47 16.67 -16.44
C SER A 79 -0.44 16.52 -17.66
N ALA A 80 -1.75 16.38 -17.45
CA ALA A 80 -2.73 16.82 -18.44
C ALA A 80 -3.90 17.51 -17.73
N PRO A 81 -3.68 18.68 -17.09
CA PRO A 81 -4.62 19.26 -16.14
C PRO A 81 -5.99 19.51 -16.79
N GLY A 82 -6.95 18.64 -16.43
CA GLY A 82 -8.35 18.72 -16.87
C GLY A 82 -8.68 18.00 -18.18
N ILE A 83 -7.70 17.35 -18.82
CA ILE A 83 -7.96 16.51 -19.99
C ILE A 83 -8.43 15.13 -19.48
N GLU A 84 -9.71 14.82 -19.68
CA GLU A 84 -10.32 13.53 -19.30
C GLU A 84 -11.38 13.10 -20.34
N ILE A 85 -11.64 11.79 -20.41
CA ILE A 85 -12.83 11.21 -21.03
C ILE A 85 -13.45 10.28 -19.99
N VAL A 86 -14.44 10.81 -19.27
CA VAL A 86 -15.26 10.06 -18.32
C VAL A 86 -16.69 10.01 -18.85
N ARG A 87 -17.25 8.80 -18.93
CA ARG A 87 -18.63 8.54 -19.32
C ARG A 87 -19.43 8.14 -18.08
N HIS A 88 -20.59 8.79 -17.93
CA HIS A 88 -21.53 8.57 -16.85
C HIS A 88 -22.79 7.94 -17.42
N TYR A 89 -23.18 6.77 -16.91
CA TYR A 89 -24.46 6.13 -17.19
C TYR A 89 -25.42 6.34 -16.02
N ASN A 90 -26.67 6.69 -16.32
CA ASN A 90 -27.74 6.80 -15.36
C ASN A 90 -29.02 6.21 -15.97
N ALA A 91 -29.52 5.10 -15.43
CA ALA A 91 -30.67 4.37 -15.97
C ALA A 91 -31.98 5.17 -15.95
N LEU A 92 -32.10 6.17 -15.06
CA LEU A 92 -33.26 7.05 -15.00
C LEU A 92 -33.09 8.33 -15.85
N ASP A 93 -31.91 8.58 -16.41
CA ASP A 93 -31.66 9.75 -17.25
C ASP A 93 -32.10 9.52 -18.70
N ARG A 94 -33.24 10.11 -19.05
CA ARG A 94 -33.84 10.04 -20.39
C ARG A 94 -33.39 11.18 -21.32
N ARG A 95 -32.34 11.95 -20.97
CA ARG A 95 -31.78 13.01 -21.85
C ARG A 95 -31.27 12.45 -23.18
N ALA A 96 -31.44 13.25 -24.24
CA ALA A 96 -30.73 13.02 -25.50
C ALA A 96 -29.21 13.19 -25.31
N SER A 97 -28.45 12.38 -26.04
CA SER A 97 -27.00 12.21 -25.91
C SER A 97 -26.40 11.78 -27.24
N THR A 98 -25.17 12.21 -27.53
CA THR A 98 -24.38 11.66 -28.65
C THR A 98 -23.62 10.39 -28.25
N VAL A 99 -23.42 10.16 -26.94
CA VAL A 99 -22.82 8.92 -26.42
C VAL A 99 -23.85 7.80 -26.43
N GLY A 100 -25.09 8.06 -26.00
CA GLY A 100 -26.21 7.11 -26.04
C GLY A 100 -27.24 7.34 -24.93
N THR A 101 -28.39 6.67 -25.02
CA THR A 101 -29.47 6.74 -24.02
C THR A 101 -28.95 6.34 -22.63
N GLY A 102 -29.19 7.20 -21.64
CA GLY A 102 -28.65 7.07 -20.27
C GLY A 102 -27.18 7.47 -20.11
N TRP A 103 -26.39 7.61 -21.19
CA TRP A 103 -24.97 7.96 -21.14
C TRP A 103 -24.75 9.48 -21.37
N GLN A 104 -23.81 10.09 -20.65
CA GLN A 104 -23.31 11.47 -20.83
C GLN A 104 -21.78 11.50 -20.66
N LEU A 105 -21.08 12.49 -21.23
CA LEU A 105 -19.68 12.80 -20.84
C LEU A 105 -19.64 13.75 -19.63
N SER A 106 -18.53 13.82 -18.89
CA SER A 106 -18.24 14.92 -17.94
C SER A 106 -18.62 16.29 -18.53
N TYR A 107 -18.25 16.52 -19.79
CA TYR A 107 -18.45 17.77 -20.51
C TYR A 107 -19.91 18.03 -20.96
N ASP A 108 -20.87 17.13 -20.67
CA ASP A 108 -22.31 17.30 -20.95
C ASP A 108 -23.13 17.80 -19.74
N THR A 109 -22.47 18.18 -18.63
CA THR A 109 -23.08 19.05 -17.62
C THR A 109 -23.65 20.31 -18.30
N ARG A 110 -24.91 20.65 -18.00
CA ARG A 110 -25.66 21.72 -18.68
C ARG A 110 -26.50 22.56 -17.71
N LEU A 111 -26.74 23.81 -18.07
CA LEU A 111 -27.70 24.70 -17.43
C LEU A 111 -29.06 24.62 -18.14
N ALA A 112 -30.14 24.61 -17.37
CA ALA A 112 -31.51 24.68 -17.88
C ALA A 112 -32.36 25.65 -17.03
N TYR A 113 -33.43 26.17 -17.63
CA TYR A 113 -34.46 26.95 -16.93
C TYR A 113 -35.80 26.21 -17.02
N ALA A 114 -36.41 25.91 -15.87
CA ALA A 114 -37.68 25.17 -15.82
C ALA A 114 -38.44 25.47 -14.52
N GLY A 115 -39.77 25.61 -14.57
CA GLY A 115 -40.59 25.74 -13.37
C GLY A 115 -40.20 26.90 -12.44
N ASN A 116 -39.88 28.07 -13.01
CA ASN A 116 -39.41 29.26 -12.30
C ASN A 116 -38.13 29.08 -11.44
N ARG A 117 -37.26 28.14 -11.83
CA ARG A 117 -35.93 27.97 -11.25
C ARG A 117 -34.88 27.68 -12.32
N TRP A 118 -33.64 28.05 -12.02
CA TRP A 118 -32.48 27.60 -12.79
C TRP A 118 -31.99 26.27 -12.23
N GLN A 119 -31.61 25.35 -13.11
CA GLN A 119 -31.14 24.02 -12.72
C GLN A 119 -29.86 23.69 -13.48
N ILE A 120 -28.81 23.33 -12.74
CA ILE A 120 -27.68 22.61 -13.31
C ILE A 120 -28.05 21.13 -13.36
N ILE A 121 -27.87 20.48 -14.50
CA ILE A 121 -27.99 19.04 -14.69
C ILE A 121 -26.60 18.50 -15.00
N GLN A 122 -26.01 17.76 -14.06
CA GLN A 122 -24.65 17.26 -14.15
C GLN A 122 -24.53 16.03 -15.06
N ALA A 123 -23.31 15.66 -15.44
CA ALA A 123 -23.05 14.47 -16.25
C ALA A 123 -23.59 13.17 -15.61
N ASP A 124 -23.45 13.01 -14.28
CA ASP A 124 -23.95 11.85 -13.53
C ASP A 124 -25.49 11.74 -13.43
N GLY A 125 -26.21 12.74 -13.94
CA GLY A 125 -27.66 12.88 -13.82
C GLY A 125 -28.13 13.55 -12.53
N SER A 126 -27.20 13.92 -11.61
CA SER A 126 -27.56 14.76 -10.47
C SER A 126 -27.99 16.17 -10.90
N ARG A 127 -28.73 16.84 -10.03
CA ARG A 127 -29.40 18.12 -10.30
C ARG A 127 -29.25 19.05 -9.12
N ILE A 128 -28.85 20.29 -9.40
CA ILE A 128 -28.71 21.37 -8.42
C ILE A 128 -29.65 22.50 -8.83
N ASP A 129 -30.48 22.94 -7.88
CA ASP A 129 -31.51 23.95 -8.11
C ASP A 129 -31.13 25.30 -7.49
N PHE A 130 -31.31 26.36 -8.28
CA PHE A 130 -31.19 27.76 -7.88
C PHE A 130 -32.57 28.42 -7.98
N SER A 131 -33.18 28.70 -6.83
CA SER A 131 -34.47 29.39 -6.76
C SER A 131 -34.34 30.82 -7.31
N VAL A 132 -35.42 31.33 -7.91
CA VAL A 132 -35.46 32.70 -8.44
C VAL A 132 -36.04 33.65 -7.41
N THR A 133 -35.24 34.63 -6.98
CA THR A 133 -35.64 35.73 -6.08
C THR A 133 -35.44 37.05 -6.82
N ALA A 134 -36.48 37.87 -6.90
CA ALA A 134 -36.46 39.16 -7.63
C ALA A 134 -35.89 39.06 -9.07
N GLY A 135 -36.22 37.97 -9.78
CA GLY A 135 -35.79 37.74 -11.17
C GLY A 135 -34.35 37.24 -11.34
N LYS A 136 -33.62 36.95 -10.26
CA LYS A 136 -32.24 36.45 -10.29
C LYS A 136 -32.12 35.10 -9.56
N PRO A 137 -31.15 34.23 -9.93
CA PRO A 137 -30.85 33.04 -9.13
C PRO A 137 -30.36 33.45 -7.74
N ALA A 138 -30.85 32.78 -6.69
CA ALA A 138 -30.32 32.90 -5.34
C ALA A 138 -29.14 31.92 -5.14
N ASP A 139 -28.11 32.35 -4.41
CA ASP A 139 -26.97 31.51 -4.06
C ASP A 139 -27.40 30.32 -3.18
N ASN A 140 -26.70 29.18 -3.29
CA ASN A 140 -26.97 27.97 -2.51
C ASN A 140 -25.68 27.31 -2.01
N GLN A 141 -25.79 26.17 -1.31
CA GLN A 141 -24.63 25.43 -0.77
C GLN A 141 -23.65 24.91 -1.85
N HIS A 142 -24.08 24.88 -3.12
CA HIS A 142 -23.27 24.50 -4.27
C HIS A 142 -22.73 25.73 -5.03
N GLY A 143 -22.86 26.94 -4.47
CA GLY A 143 -22.21 28.16 -4.95
C GLY A 143 -23.17 29.19 -5.53
N LYS A 144 -22.69 29.96 -6.52
CA LYS A 144 -23.37 31.13 -7.10
C LYS A 144 -23.61 30.91 -8.60
N LEU A 145 -24.79 31.26 -9.12
CA LEU A 145 -25.10 31.23 -10.54
C LEU A 145 -25.45 32.64 -11.03
N GLN A 146 -24.71 33.15 -12.02
CA GLN A 146 -24.80 34.54 -12.47
C GLN A 146 -24.68 34.67 -13.99
N SER A 147 -25.42 35.61 -14.59
CA SER A 147 -25.30 35.97 -16.01
C SER A 147 -24.18 36.99 -16.22
N ALA A 148 -23.26 36.74 -17.15
CA ALA A 148 -22.13 37.60 -17.48
C ALA A 148 -21.95 37.70 -19.01
N GLY A 149 -22.41 38.81 -19.60
CA GLY A 149 -22.35 39.02 -21.05
C GLY A 149 -23.18 37.98 -21.81
N GLN A 150 -22.54 37.17 -22.65
CA GLN A 150 -23.17 36.08 -23.41
C GLN A 150 -23.14 34.72 -22.67
N TYR A 151 -22.65 34.68 -21.42
CA TYR A 151 -22.47 33.45 -20.65
C TYR A 151 -23.27 33.44 -19.36
N TRP A 152 -23.54 32.23 -18.85
CA TRP A 152 -23.89 31.99 -17.46
C TRP A 152 -22.70 31.35 -16.75
N ILE A 153 -22.31 31.87 -15.60
CA ILE A 153 -21.19 31.37 -14.80
C ILE A 153 -21.75 30.78 -13.51
N TRP A 154 -21.49 29.49 -13.30
CA TRP A 154 -21.66 28.83 -12.01
C TRP A 154 -20.31 28.77 -11.30
N THR A 155 -20.15 29.54 -10.21
CA THR A 155 -18.96 29.53 -9.36
C THR A 155 -19.24 28.68 -8.12
N TRP A 156 -18.52 27.57 -7.97
CA TRP A 156 -18.59 26.67 -6.82
C TRP A 156 -18.04 27.36 -5.55
N PRO A 157 -18.35 26.86 -4.34
CA PRO A 157 -17.73 27.35 -3.10
C PRO A 157 -16.20 27.18 -3.13
N THR A 158 -15.72 26.17 -3.87
CA THR A 158 -14.29 25.92 -4.13
C THR A 158 -13.68 26.78 -5.24
N GLY A 159 -14.32 27.90 -5.60
CA GLY A 159 -13.81 28.88 -6.57
C GLY A 159 -13.78 28.42 -8.03
N ARG A 160 -13.97 27.14 -8.30
CA ARG A 160 -14.09 26.59 -9.66
C ARG A 160 -15.29 27.19 -10.36
N GLN A 161 -15.11 27.58 -11.62
CA GLN A 161 -16.13 28.17 -12.47
C GLN A 161 -16.46 27.26 -13.65
N LEU A 162 -17.75 26.98 -13.84
CA LEU A 162 -18.30 26.37 -15.05
C LEU A 162 -19.06 27.45 -15.82
N TRP A 163 -18.71 27.62 -17.09
CA TRP A 163 -19.25 28.65 -17.97
C TRP A 163 -20.13 28.01 -19.03
N PHE A 164 -21.38 28.43 -19.10
CA PHE A 164 -22.39 27.95 -20.05
C PHE A 164 -22.72 29.05 -21.06
N ASN A 165 -22.97 28.68 -22.32
CA ASN A 165 -23.45 29.61 -23.33
C ASN A 165 -24.96 29.93 -23.15
N THR A 166 -25.52 30.78 -24.02
CA THR A 166 -26.95 31.14 -24.00
C THR A 166 -27.92 29.97 -24.21
N THR A 167 -27.47 28.87 -24.84
CA THR A 167 -28.25 27.63 -24.99
C THR A 167 -28.02 26.62 -23.85
N GLY A 168 -27.29 27.01 -22.79
CA GLY A 168 -27.10 26.22 -21.58
C GLY A 168 -26.01 25.14 -21.65
N HIS A 169 -25.26 25.05 -22.75
CA HIS A 169 -24.17 24.09 -22.91
C HIS A 169 -22.88 24.60 -22.25
N LEU A 170 -22.15 23.72 -21.53
CA LEU A 170 -20.85 24.03 -20.94
C LEU A 170 -19.81 24.30 -22.03
N VAL A 171 -19.18 25.47 -22.00
CA VAL A 171 -18.18 25.94 -22.99
C VAL A 171 -16.82 26.27 -22.38
N ARG A 172 -16.71 26.37 -21.05
CA ARG A 172 -15.42 26.55 -20.36
C ARG A 172 -15.48 26.10 -18.90
N LEU A 173 -14.34 25.65 -18.37
CA LEU A 173 -14.11 25.32 -16.98
C LEU A 173 -12.80 25.99 -16.51
N ASP A 174 -12.79 26.64 -15.34
CA ASP A 174 -11.57 27.18 -14.74
C ASP A 174 -11.54 26.87 -13.24
N ALA A 175 -10.46 26.25 -12.74
CA ALA A 175 -10.33 25.79 -11.35
C ALA A 175 -9.09 26.38 -10.64
N GLY A 176 -8.42 27.36 -11.25
CA GLY A 176 -7.17 27.93 -10.73
C GLY A 176 -5.95 27.02 -10.92
N ARG A 177 -4.77 27.50 -10.52
CA ARG A 177 -3.45 26.82 -10.62
C ARG A 177 -3.34 25.86 -11.83
N HIS A 178 -3.34 26.44 -13.03
CA HIS A 178 -3.16 25.76 -14.33
C HIS A 178 -4.28 24.81 -14.78
N LEU A 179 -5.24 24.44 -13.93
CA LEU A 179 -6.39 23.62 -14.30
C LEU A 179 -7.51 24.48 -14.92
N ALA A 180 -7.49 24.62 -16.24
CA ALA A 180 -8.55 25.31 -16.99
C ALA A 180 -8.67 24.79 -18.44
N LEU A 181 -9.90 24.74 -18.93
CA LEU A 181 -10.33 24.11 -20.17
C LEU A 181 -11.29 25.01 -20.92
N ASP A 182 -11.10 25.14 -22.22
CA ASP A 182 -12.08 25.70 -23.14
C ASP A 182 -12.68 24.55 -23.98
N ILE A 183 -14.00 24.54 -24.12
CA ILE A 183 -14.82 23.46 -24.69
C ILE A 183 -15.56 24.03 -25.90
N GLU A 184 -14.99 23.83 -27.08
CA GLU A 184 -15.57 24.31 -28.34
C GLU A 184 -16.73 23.41 -28.77
N ARG A 185 -17.76 24.01 -29.35
CA ARG A 185 -18.98 23.32 -29.79
C ARG A 185 -19.37 23.76 -31.19
N ASN A 186 -19.89 22.80 -31.96
CA ASN A 186 -20.36 23.01 -33.32
C ASN A 186 -21.53 24.03 -33.35
N PRO A 187 -21.35 25.21 -33.99
CA PRO A 187 -22.36 26.28 -33.96
C PRO A 187 -23.39 26.18 -35.08
N GLN A 188 -23.14 25.35 -36.09
CA GLN A 188 -23.95 25.31 -37.32
C GLN A 188 -25.28 24.56 -37.11
N PRO A 189 -26.42 25.09 -37.60
CA PRO A 189 -27.70 24.39 -37.57
C PRO A 189 -27.65 23.03 -38.28
N GLY A 190 -28.15 21.99 -37.64
CA GLY A 190 -28.17 20.63 -38.16
C GLY A 190 -27.92 19.57 -37.07
N PRO A 191 -27.70 18.30 -37.43
CA PRO A 191 -27.54 17.19 -36.48
C PRO A 191 -26.37 17.33 -35.49
N LEU A 192 -25.40 18.21 -35.78
CA LEU A 192 -24.22 18.48 -34.97
C LEU A 192 -24.37 19.72 -34.05
N ALA A 193 -25.47 20.47 -34.13
CA ALA A 193 -25.61 21.72 -33.37
C ALA A 193 -25.44 21.49 -31.84
N GLY A 194 -24.50 22.20 -31.21
CA GLY A 194 -24.22 22.09 -29.77
C GLY A 194 -23.41 20.87 -29.33
N THR A 195 -23.04 19.96 -30.25
CA THR A 195 -22.08 18.88 -29.95
C THR A 195 -20.68 19.47 -29.75
N ILE A 196 -19.86 18.80 -28.93
CA ILE A 196 -18.47 19.23 -28.67
C ILE A 196 -17.66 18.99 -29.94
N SER A 197 -16.85 19.96 -30.37
CA SER A 197 -15.88 19.76 -31.47
C SER A 197 -14.47 19.53 -30.92
N LYS A 198 -14.11 20.23 -29.85
CA LYS A 198 -12.78 20.21 -29.25
C LYS A 198 -12.84 20.53 -27.75
N VAL A 199 -11.95 19.93 -26.96
CA VAL A 199 -11.65 20.37 -25.59
C VAL A 199 -10.15 20.56 -25.48
N SER A 200 -9.70 21.72 -24.98
CA SER A 200 -8.27 22.04 -24.89
C SER A 200 -7.94 22.77 -23.59
N ASN A 201 -6.76 22.49 -23.02
CA ASN A 201 -6.27 23.14 -21.81
C ASN A 201 -5.28 24.29 -22.09
N LYS A 202 -4.91 25.06 -21.07
CA LYS A 202 -3.95 26.18 -21.16
C LYS A 202 -2.49 25.76 -21.49
N GLN A 203 -2.18 24.46 -21.55
CA GLN A 203 -0.89 23.90 -21.99
C GLN A 203 -0.93 23.39 -23.44
N GLY A 204 -2.05 23.56 -24.16
CA GLY A 204 -2.21 23.19 -25.57
C GLY A 204 -2.67 21.75 -25.83
N GLN A 205 -2.69 20.90 -24.79
CA GLN A 205 -3.20 19.53 -24.90
C GLN A 205 -4.69 19.55 -25.24
N THR A 206 -5.08 18.64 -26.14
CA THR A 206 -6.36 18.72 -26.84
C THR A 206 -7.01 17.35 -27.04
N LEU A 207 -8.35 17.33 -26.98
CA LEU A 207 -9.25 16.25 -27.39
C LEU A 207 -10.09 16.75 -28.56
N PHE A 208 -10.17 16.01 -29.67
CA PHE A 208 -11.01 16.31 -30.83
C PHE A 208 -12.17 15.31 -30.94
N PHE A 209 -13.37 15.78 -31.24
CA PHE A 209 -14.61 14.99 -31.15
C PHE A 209 -15.25 14.82 -32.53
N SER A 210 -15.31 13.58 -33.02
CA SER A 210 -15.82 13.23 -34.34
C SER A 210 -17.15 12.47 -34.24
N TYR A 211 -18.06 12.70 -35.19
CA TYR A 211 -19.42 12.13 -35.17
C TYR A 211 -19.80 11.47 -36.50
N ARG A 212 -20.62 10.41 -36.42
CA ARG A 212 -21.41 9.88 -37.55
C ARG A 212 -22.81 10.51 -37.51
N ILE A 213 -23.44 10.68 -38.65
CA ILE A 213 -24.85 11.12 -38.75
C ILE A 213 -25.70 9.98 -39.28
N GLY A 214 -26.85 9.71 -38.65
CA GLY A 214 -27.81 8.67 -39.05
C GLY A 214 -29.22 8.99 -38.56
N GLY A 215 -30.24 8.80 -39.41
CA GLY A 215 -31.63 9.13 -39.04
C GLY A 215 -31.82 10.58 -38.58
N GLY A 216 -31.04 11.53 -39.13
CA GLY A 216 -31.07 12.95 -38.75
C GLY A 216 -30.41 13.30 -37.40
N ARG A 217 -29.71 12.36 -36.74
CA ARG A 217 -29.02 12.59 -35.45
C ARG A 217 -27.52 12.33 -35.53
N ALA A 218 -26.75 12.97 -34.65
CA ALA A 218 -25.33 12.68 -34.45
C ALA A 218 -25.11 11.57 -33.41
N TYR A 219 -24.05 10.78 -33.64
CA TYR A 219 -23.56 9.70 -32.78
C TYR A 219 -22.05 9.89 -32.64
N LEU A 220 -21.52 9.83 -31.42
CA LEU A 220 -20.07 9.94 -31.19
C LEU A 220 -19.39 8.79 -31.94
N ALA A 221 -18.42 9.12 -32.80
CA ALA A 221 -17.74 8.15 -33.66
C ALA A 221 -16.39 7.76 -33.08
N HIS A 222 -15.63 8.78 -32.68
CA HIS A 222 -14.40 8.67 -31.93
C HIS A 222 -14.10 9.98 -31.21
N ILE A 223 -13.28 9.90 -30.17
CA ILE A 223 -12.53 11.02 -29.63
C ILE A 223 -11.07 10.77 -29.98
N ASP A 224 -10.51 11.67 -30.77
CA ASP A 224 -9.08 11.70 -31.01
C ASP A 224 -8.43 12.44 -29.87
N THR A 225 -7.49 11.78 -29.25
CA THR A 225 -6.67 12.32 -28.19
C THR A 225 -5.23 12.21 -28.67
N ALA A 226 -4.33 13.00 -28.09
CA ALA A 226 -2.91 12.69 -28.27
C ALA A 226 -2.50 11.37 -27.56
N LEU A 227 -3.45 10.71 -26.85
CA LEU A 227 -3.53 9.30 -26.37
C LEU A 227 -4.19 8.37 -27.38
N GLY A 228 -4.05 8.67 -28.68
CA GLY A 228 -4.66 7.91 -29.76
C GLY A 228 -6.18 8.01 -29.81
N ARG A 229 -6.78 7.17 -30.66
CA ARG A 229 -8.20 7.22 -31.01
C ARG A 229 -9.06 6.29 -30.15
N PHE A 230 -9.91 6.85 -29.30
CA PHE A 230 -10.99 6.13 -28.62
C PHE A 230 -12.22 6.09 -29.53
N GLN A 231 -12.66 4.90 -29.94
CA GLN A 231 -13.77 4.71 -30.88
C GLN A 231 -15.07 4.35 -30.16
N TYR A 232 -16.21 4.79 -30.69
CA TYR A 232 -17.53 4.51 -30.14
C TYR A 232 -18.44 3.93 -31.23
N HIS A 233 -19.13 2.85 -30.88
CA HIS A 233 -20.06 2.12 -31.73
C HIS A 233 -21.44 2.06 -31.08
N HIS A 234 -22.44 2.23 -31.92
CA HIS A 234 -23.83 2.20 -31.57
C HIS A 234 -24.52 1.06 -32.28
N GLU A 235 -25.69 0.68 -31.78
CA GLU A 235 -26.63 -0.14 -32.54
C GLU A 235 -27.00 0.53 -33.87
N ALA A 236 -27.31 -0.28 -34.88
CA ALA A 236 -27.81 0.24 -36.16
C ALA A 236 -29.15 0.98 -35.94
N PRO A 237 -29.41 2.12 -36.62
CA PRO A 237 -30.67 2.85 -36.46
C PRO A 237 -31.86 2.00 -36.90
N ASP A 238 -32.65 1.52 -35.94
CA ASP A 238 -33.91 0.82 -36.23
C ASP A 238 -34.96 1.78 -36.79
N ILE A 239 -35.58 1.36 -37.89
CA ILE A 239 -36.63 2.09 -38.59
C ILE A 239 -37.97 1.97 -37.83
N ALA A 240 -38.17 0.89 -37.07
CA ALA A 240 -39.38 0.66 -36.26
C ALA A 240 -39.35 1.38 -34.90
N ALA A 241 -38.17 1.58 -34.30
CA ALA A 241 -37.95 2.32 -33.05
C ALA A 241 -37.12 3.62 -33.24
N PRO A 242 -37.60 4.60 -34.04
CA PRO A 242 -36.82 5.78 -34.47
C PRO A 242 -36.50 6.74 -33.31
N GLY A 243 -35.43 6.46 -32.58
CA GLY A 243 -34.86 7.38 -31.59
C GLY A 243 -34.13 6.75 -30.41
N LEU A 244 -34.10 5.42 -30.27
CA LEU A 244 -33.27 4.73 -29.29
C LEU A 244 -31.81 4.72 -29.76
N GLN A 245 -30.87 5.21 -28.95
CA GLN A 245 -29.45 5.32 -29.33
C GLN A 245 -28.60 4.55 -28.32
N ARG A 246 -28.45 3.24 -28.50
CA ARG A 246 -27.70 2.39 -27.57
C ARG A 246 -26.22 2.35 -27.94
N LEU A 247 -25.35 2.75 -27.01
CA LEU A 247 -23.90 2.55 -27.13
C LEU A 247 -23.63 1.07 -26.94
N THR A 248 -23.23 0.33 -27.98
CA THR A 248 -23.01 -1.11 -27.88
C THR A 248 -21.56 -1.45 -27.59
N ARG A 249 -20.60 -0.60 -28.01
CA ARG A 249 -19.18 -0.78 -27.74
C ARG A 249 -18.39 0.54 -27.72
N MET A 250 -17.48 0.68 -26.76
CA MET A 250 -16.32 1.59 -26.82
C MET A 250 -15.08 0.74 -27.13
N THR A 251 -14.19 1.21 -28.01
CA THR A 251 -12.89 0.57 -28.32
C THR A 251 -11.77 1.55 -28.03
N ARG A 252 -10.77 1.14 -27.24
CA ARG A 252 -9.58 1.93 -26.89
C ARG A 252 -8.54 1.94 -28.03
N PRO A 253 -7.54 2.84 -27.97
CA PRO A 253 -6.37 2.82 -28.86
C PRO A 253 -5.63 1.46 -28.84
N ASP A 254 -5.41 0.89 -27.65
CA ASP A 254 -4.89 -0.47 -27.43
C ASP A 254 -5.83 -1.60 -27.90
N GLY A 255 -7.00 -1.25 -28.45
CA GLY A 255 -7.98 -2.18 -29.02
C GLY A 255 -8.83 -2.93 -28.00
N MET A 256 -8.64 -2.72 -26.69
CA MET A 256 -9.57 -3.23 -25.69
C MET A 256 -10.95 -2.60 -25.89
N GLN A 257 -11.99 -3.42 -25.85
CA GLN A 257 -13.37 -3.06 -26.11
C GLN A 257 -14.21 -3.18 -24.83
N ARG A 258 -14.86 -2.11 -24.37
CA ARG A 258 -16.00 -2.25 -23.44
C ARG A 258 -17.28 -2.42 -24.24
N ARG A 259 -17.99 -3.54 -24.07
CA ARG A 259 -19.30 -3.80 -24.71
C ARG A 259 -20.41 -3.67 -23.68
N TYR A 260 -21.60 -3.30 -24.13
CA TYR A 260 -22.72 -2.92 -23.27
C TYR A 260 -23.98 -3.67 -23.70
N LEU A 261 -24.59 -4.40 -22.75
CA LEU A 261 -25.69 -5.32 -23.01
C LEU A 261 -27.04 -4.69 -22.68
N TYR A 262 -28.05 -5.03 -23.51
CA TYR A 262 -29.40 -4.46 -23.46
C TYR A 262 -30.44 -5.55 -23.78
N GLU A 263 -30.52 -6.56 -22.92
CA GLU A 263 -31.28 -7.80 -23.16
C GLU A 263 -32.76 -7.67 -22.75
N PRO A 264 -33.73 -7.84 -23.66
CA PRO A 264 -35.15 -7.63 -23.36
C PRO A 264 -35.68 -8.42 -22.15
N ALA A 265 -35.17 -9.64 -21.93
CA ALA A 265 -35.54 -10.52 -20.81
C ALA A 265 -35.19 -9.94 -19.42
N LEU A 266 -34.28 -8.97 -19.33
CA LEU A 266 -33.86 -8.31 -18.08
C LEU A 266 -34.36 -6.86 -17.97
N GLN A 267 -34.88 -6.29 -19.06
CA GLN A 267 -35.29 -4.88 -19.13
C GLN A 267 -36.75 -4.63 -18.70
N ALA A 268 -37.59 -5.66 -18.62
CA ALA A 268 -39.03 -5.53 -18.35
C ALA A 268 -39.73 -4.44 -19.22
N GLY A 269 -39.37 -4.38 -20.51
CA GLY A 269 -39.87 -3.40 -21.48
C GLY A 269 -39.06 -2.10 -21.58
N ASN A 270 -38.13 -1.83 -20.66
CA ASN A 270 -37.28 -0.63 -20.70
C ASN A 270 -36.11 -0.77 -21.70
N ALA A 271 -36.39 -0.77 -23.01
CA ALA A 271 -35.41 -1.08 -24.08
C ALA A 271 -34.03 -0.38 -23.99
N GLY A 272 -33.94 0.78 -23.34
CA GLY A 272 -32.70 1.56 -23.16
C GLY A 272 -31.91 1.31 -21.86
N VAL A 273 -32.33 0.41 -20.96
CA VAL A 273 -31.58 0.18 -19.70
C VAL A 273 -30.48 -0.88 -19.84
N LEU A 274 -29.32 -0.60 -19.23
CA LEU A 274 -28.11 -1.42 -19.32
C LEU A 274 -28.24 -2.68 -18.44
N THR A 275 -28.19 -3.86 -19.05
CA THR A 275 -28.39 -5.16 -18.37
C THR A 275 -27.07 -5.89 -18.06
N GLY A 276 -25.95 -5.44 -18.63
CA GLY A 276 -24.61 -5.95 -18.33
C GLY A 276 -23.50 -5.21 -19.07
N ILE A 277 -22.25 -5.49 -18.70
CA ILE A 277 -21.03 -4.93 -19.30
C ILE A 277 -20.05 -6.06 -19.58
N GLU A 278 -19.35 -5.99 -20.71
CA GLU A 278 -18.31 -6.94 -21.12
C GLU A 278 -16.99 -6.24 -21.53
N THR A 279 -15.92 -7.02 -21.47
CA THR A 279 -14.47 -6.82 -21.85
C THR A 279 -13.48 -8.16 -22.18
N ALA A 280 -13.06 -7.41 -23.31
CA ALA A 280 -12.90 -7.67 -24.79
C ALA A 280 -11.61 -7.03 -25.28
N SER A 281 -10.50 -7.53 -24.73
CA SER A 281 -9.13 -7.41 -25.27
C SER A 281 -9.09 -7.49 -26.80
N ALA A 282 -8.12 -6.81 -27.40
CA ALA A 282 -7.86 -6.89 -28.84
C ALA A 282 -7.59 -8.31 -29.34
N ASN A 283 -7.06 -9.18 -28.47
CA ASN A 283 -6.42 -10.44 -28.86
C ASN A 283 -7.24 -11.70 -28.48
N THR A 284 -8.39 -11.56 -27.80
CA THR A 284 -9.29 -12.69 -27.45
C THR A 284 -10.75 -12.44 -27.87
N PRO A 285 -11.40 -13.40 -28.55
CA PRO A 285 -12.77 -13.21 -29.07
C PRO A 285 -13.88 -13.45 -28.04
N GLN A 286 -13.67 -14.36 -27.07
CA GLN A 286 -14.62 -14.75 -26.02
C GLN A 286 -14.82 -13.63 -24.99
N ALA A 287 -16.02 -13.55 -24.39
CA ALA A 287 -16.41 -12.46 -23.50
C ALA A 287 -16.87 -12.83 -22.09
N ILE A 288 -16.15 -12.29 -21.09
CA ILE A 288 -16.62 -12.15 -19.71
C ILE A 288 -17.61 -10.99 -19.59
N ARG A 289 -18.77 -11.31 -19.04
CA ARG A 289 -19.67 -10.34 -18.44
C ARG A 289 -19.19 -9.99 -17.03
N SER A 290 -18.91 -8.72 -16.72
CA SER A 290 -18.51 -8.35 -15.36
C SER A 290 -19.70 -8.43 -14.39
N ASN A 291 -20.87 -7.98 -14.83
CA ASN A 291 -22.08 -7.88 -14.02
C ASN A 291 -23.36 -8.10 -14.84
N THR A 292 -24.41 -8.49 -14.13
CA THR A 292 -25.80 -8.50 -14.63
C THR A 292 -26.67 -7.59 -13.76
N TRP A 293 -27.57 -6.84 -14.40
CA TRP A 293 -28.67 -6.13 -13.74
C TRP A 293 -30.01 -6.44 -14.41
N GLY A 294 -31.06 -6.56 -13.61
CA GLY A 294 -32.44 -6.77 -14.06
C GLY A 294 -33.37 -5.73 -13.43
N TYR A 295 -34.41 -5.33 -14.16
CA TYR A 295 -35.24 -4.16 -13.86
C TYR A 295 -36.72 -4.51 -13.72
N ASP A 296 -37.48 -3.69 -12.99
CA ASP A 296 -38.94 -3.72 -13.00
C ASP A 296 -39.55 -2.88 -14.14
N ALA A 297 -40.87 -2.95 -14.30
CA ALA A 297 -41.59 -2.20 -15.32
C ALA A 297 -41.48 -0.67 -15.16
N GLN A 298 -41.14 -0.19 -13.96
CA GLN A 298 -40.89 1.23 -13.66
C GLN A 298 -39.44 1.66 -14.01
N GLY A 299 -38.58 0.73 -14.43
CA GLY A 299 -37.19 0.99 -14.79
C GLY A 299 -36.24 1.05 -13.58
N ARG A 300 -36.64 0.54 -12.41
CA ARG A 300 -35.79 0.41 -11.22
C ARG A 300 -35.05 -0.92 -11.28
N ALA A 301 -33.75 -0.93 -11.00
CA ALA A 301 -32.98 -2.17 -10.94
C ALA A 301 -33.34 -2.98 -9.68
N VAL A 302 -33.91 -4.17 -9.85
CA VAL A 302 -34.35 -5.08 -8.78
C VAL A 302 -33.45 -6.30 -8.59
N LEU A 303 -32.47 -6.49 -9.48
CA LEU A 303 -31.51 -7.59 -9.48
C LEU A 303 -30.09 -7.07 -9.75
N SER A 304 -29.10 -7.61 -9.05
CA SER A 304 -27.68 -7.51 -9.41
C SER A 304 -26.97 -8.85 -9.20
N ALA A 305 -26.00 -9.18 -10.05
CA ALA A 305 -25.07 -10.30 -9.90
C ALA A 305 -23.70 -10.01 -10.56
N ARG A 306 -22.68 -10.80 -10.25
CA ARG A 306 -21.39 -10.84 -10.97
C ARG A 306 -21.41 -11.97 -11.99
N GLY A 307 -20.95 -11.71 -13.21
CA GLY A 307 -21.09 -12.68 -14.31
C GLY A 307 -22.52 -12.74 -14.85
N ASP A 308 -22.89 -13.91 -15.36
CA ASP A 308 -24.16 -14.19 -16.04
C ASP A 308 -25.42 -14.03 -15.18
N PRO A 309 -26.60 -13.88 -15.80
CA PRO A 309 -27.87 -13.73 -15.08
C PRO A 309 -28.23 -14.91 -14.16
N ALA A 310 -27.69 -16.10 -14.43
CA ALA A 310 -27.84 -17.30 -13.60
C ALA A 310 -26.92 -17.32 -12.37
N SER A 311 -25.88 -16.47 -12.33
CA SER A 311 -24.86 -16.45 -11.29
C SER A 311 -25.41 -16.21 -9.89
N GLN A 312 -24.83 -16.90 -8.91
CA GLN A 312 -25.08 -16.70 -7.48
C GLN A 312 -24.00 -15.84 -6.80
N VAL A 313 -22.90 -15.52 -7.51
CA VAL A 313 -21.83 -14.62 -7.02
C VAL A 313 -22.32 -13.18 -7.09
N ASP A 314 -22.05 -12.38 -6.05
CA ASP A 314 -22.61 -11.03 -5.84
C ASP A 314 -24.16 -10.94 -5.88
N ARG A 315 -24.89 -12.07 -5.94
CA ARG A 315 -26.32 -12.04 -6.26
C ARG A 315 -27.15 -11.42 -5.14
N ILE A 316 -27.86 -10.35 -5.49
CA ILE A 316 -28.87 -9.71 -4.64
C ILE A 316 -30.17 -9.44 -5.40
N SER A 317 -31.30 -9.53 -4.69
CA SER A 317 -32.58 -8.95 -5.11
C SER A 317 -32.95 -7.78 -4.21
N ILE A 318 -33.63 -6.78 -4.77
CA ILE A 318 -33.96 -5.51 -4.09
C ILE A 318 -35.47 -5.30 -4.08
N ARG A 319 -36.03 -5.05 -2.89
CA ARG A 319 -37.45 -4.72 -2.70
C ARG A 319 -37.60 -3.32 -2.11
N TYR A 320 -38.28 -2.45 -2.85
CA TYR A 320 -38.59 -1.07 -2.48
C TYR A 320 -39.85 -1.01 -1.62
N GLU A 321 -39.81 -1.61 -0.43
CA GLU A 321 -40.98 -1.82 0.46
C GLU A 321 -41.72 -0.51 0.80
N ARG A 322 -41.00 0.60 0.97
CA ARG A 322 -41.58 1.91 1.27
C ARG A 322 -40.72 3.07 0.79
N GLN A 323 -41.29 4.00 0.03
CA GLN A 323 -40.63 5.24 -0.38
C GLN A 323 -40.51 6.22 0.79
N ALA A 324 -39.40 6.95 0.89
CA ALA A 324 -39.22 8.01 1.88
C ALA A 324 -40.02 9.27 1.52
N THR A 325 -40.54 9.98 2.52
CA THR A 325 -41.24 11.27 2.38
C THR A 325 -40.71 12.30 3.37
N ALA A 326 -41.24 13.52 3.36
CA ALA A 326 -40.92 14.54 4.36
C ALA A 326 -41.34 14.13 5.81
N HIS A 327 -42.32 13.22 5.94
CA HIS A 327 -42.91 12.83 7.23
C HIS A 327 -42.72 11.34 7.58
N GLN A 328 -42.13 10.54 6.70
CA GLN A 328 -42.00 9.09 6.88
C GLN A 328 -40.67 8.56 6.33
N SER A 329 -39.98 7.72 7.12
CA SER A 329 -38.76 7.04 6.69
C SER A 329 -39.07 5.97 5.64
N GLY A 330 -38.32 5.98 4.54
CA GLY A 330 -38.34 4.91 3.54
C GLY A 330 -37.69 3.63 4.08
N LEU A 331 -38.06 2.49 3.49
CA LEU A 331 -37.51 1.18 3.78
C LEU A 331 -37.19 0.46 2.47
N THR A 332 -35.96 -0.04 2.38
CA THR A 332 -35.51 -0.89 1.28
C THR A 332 -34.93 -2.16 1.87
N VAL A 333 -35.29 -3.30 1.30
CA VAL A 333 -34.81 -4.61 1.72
C VAL A 333 -34.01 -5.23 0.58
N VAL A 334 -32.81 -5.68 0.89
CA VAL A 334 -31.92 -6.38 -0.04
C VAL A 334 -31.75 -7.81 0.47
N THR A 335 -32.00 -8.79 -0.39
CA THR A 335 -31.89 -10.22 -0.06
C THR A 335 -30.72 -10.82 -0.82
N ASN A 336 -29.81 -11.50 -0.13
CA ASN A 336 -28.66 -12.17 -0.76
C ASN A 336 -29.03 -13.56 -1.31
N ALA A 337 -28.11 -14.20 -2.05
CA ALA A 337 -28.29 -15.56 -2.57
C ALA A 337 -28.76 -16.58 -1.50
N ALA A 338 -28.27 -16.46 -0.28
CA ALA A 338 -28.61 -17.32 0.87
C ALA A 338 -29.93 -16.96 1.57
N GLN A 339 -30.79 -16.14 0.95
CA GLN A 339 -32.08 -15.67 1.47
C GLN A 339 -32.00 -14.87 2.78
N GLN A 340 -30.84 -14.31 3.10
CA GLN A 340 -30.65 -13.43 4.25
C GLN A 340 -30.89 -11.97 3.84
N GLU A 341 -31.47 -11.17 4.75
CA GLU A 341 -31.84 -9.78 4.47
C GLU A 341 -30.91 -8.75 5.09
N THR A 342 -30.70 -7.66 4.35
CA THR A 342 -30.20 -6.37 4.83
C THR A 342 -31.32 -5.34 4.66
N ARG A 343 -31.55 -4.51 5.67
CA ARG A 343 -32.65 -3.55 5.74
C ARG A 343 -32.11 -2.14 5.92
N PHE A 344 -32.45 -1.24 4.99
CA PHE A 344 -31.98 0.14 4.97
C PHE A 344 -33.14 1.08 5.28
N GLU A 345 -32.98 1.91 6.30
CA GLU A 345 -33.93 2.99 6.59
C GLU A 345 -33.34 4.32 6.10
N THR A 346 -34.15 5.06 5.33
CA THR A 346 -33.74 6.31 4.70
C THR A 346 -34.74 7.43 5.00
N ALA A 347 -34.29 8.67 4.98
CA ALA A 347 -35.13 9.85 5.22
C ALA A 347 -34.84 10.95 4.20
N ILE A 348 -35.74 11.93 4.09
CA ILE A 348 -35.48 13.16 3.32
C ILE A 348 -35.03 14.26 4.28
N ARG A 349 -33.87 14.88 4.01
CA ARG A 349 -33.31 16.06 4.71
C ARG A 349 -32.62 16.96 3.70
N GLY A 350 -32.70 18.29 3.84
CA GLY A 350 -32.17 19.23 2.83
C GLY A 350 -32.64 18.98 1.38
N GLY A 351 -33.83 18.39 1.19
CA GLY A 351 -34.34 17.98 -0.13
C GLY A 351 -33.69 16.73 -0.76
N ARG A 352 -32.73 16.08 -0.08
CA ARG A 352 -32.04 14.86 -0.55
C ARG A 352 -32.36 13.63 0.31
N PHE A 353 -32.14 12.44 -0.24
CA PHE A 353 -32.16 11.21 0.55
C PHE A 353 -30.91 11.11 1.42
N VAL A 354 -31.08 10.68 2.67
CA VAL A 354 -30.00 10.35 3.61
C VAL A 354 -30.24 8.98 4.23
N LEU A 355 -29.17 8.23 4.45
CA LEU A 355 -29.21 6.96 5.18
C LEU A 355 -29.34 7.24 6.69
N ALA A 356 -30.25 6.55 7.38
CA ALA A 356 -30.46 6.71 8.81
C ALA A 356 -29.97 5.48 9.61
N ASN A 357 -30.27 4.28 9.12
CA ASN A 357 -30.03 3.02 9.84
C ASN A 357 -29.81 1.86 8.85
N VAL A 358 -28.97 0.89 9.22
CA VAL A 358 -28.74 -0.35 8.46
C VAL A 358 -28.78 -1.55 9.41
N MET A 359 -29.65 -2.51 9.12
CA MET A 359 -29.88 -3.69 9.97
C MET A 359 -29.78 -4.99 9.15
N GLY A 360 -29.52 -6.12 9.81
CA GLY A 360 -29.43 -7.44 9.18
C GLY A 360 -27.99 -7.87 8.85
N VAL A 361 -27.82 -8.66 7.79
CA VAL A 361 -26.50 -9.14 7.34
C VAL A 361 -25.79 -8.14 6.42
N ALA A 362 -24.51 -8.35 6.12
CA ALA A 362 -23.80 -7.59 5.09
C ALA A 362 -24.21 -8.04 3.67
N CYS A 363 -24.16 -7.13 2.70
CA CYS A 363 -24.47 -7.42 1.30
C CYS A 363 -23.52 -6.70 0.30
N PRO A 364 -23.40 -7.20 -0.94
CA PRO A 364 -22.57 -6.63 -2.00
C PRO A 364 -22.72 -5.12 -2.25
N GLY A 365 -21.62 -4.39 -2.06
CA GLY A 365 -21.55 -2.95 -2.29
C GLY A 365 -22.37 -2.09 -1.34
N CYS A 366 -22.93 -2.68 -0.28
CA CYS A 366 -23.86 -2.04 0.64
C CYS A 366 -23.18 -1.13 1.68
N ALA A 367 -23.97 -0.31 2.37
CA ALA A 367 -23.55 0.30 3.63
C ALA A 367 -23.45 -0.74 4.78
N ALA A 368 -22.64 -0.41 5.78
CA ALA A 368 -22.32 -1.25 6.92
C ALA A 368 -23.54 -1.60 7.80
N PRO A 369 -23.84 -2.89 8.05
CA PRO A 369 -24.81 -3.27 9.07
C PRO A 369 -24.39 -2.76 10.46
N GLY A 370 -25.35 -2.23 11.21
CA GLY A 370 -25.09 -1.54 12.48
C GLY A 370 -24.71 -0.06 12.33
N SER A 371 -24.67 0.50 11.11
CA SER A 371 -24.57 1.95 10.93
C SER A 371 -25.83 2.66 11.43
N LEU A 372 -25.67 3.49 12.46
CA LEU A 372 -26.67 4.44 12.95
C LEU A 372 -26.17 5.86 12.72
N ALA A 373 -26.91 6.64 11.93
CA ALA A 373 -26.49 7.93 11.41
C ALA A 373 -27.44 9.07 11.78
N ARG A 374 -26.87 10.22 12.14
CA ARG A 374 -27.62 11.45 12.45
C ARG A 374 -27.23 12.57 11.50
N HIS A 375 -28.27 13.19 10.95
CA HIS A 375 -28.19 14.34 10.06
C HIS A 375 -28.98 15.52 10.66
N ASP A 376 -28.61 16.75 10.31
CA ASP A 376 -29.35 17.96 10.67
C ASP A 376 -30.52 18.25 9.70
N HIS A 377 -31.06 19.48 9.74
CA HIS A 377 -32.16 19.91 8.87
C HIS A 377 -31.77 19.93 7.38
N ASP A 378 -30.57 20.44 7.08
CA ASP A 378 -29.98 20.53 5.75
C ASP A 378 -29.46 19.16 5.26
N GLY A 379 -29.54 18.13 6.09
CA GLY A 379 -29.13 16.77 5.78
C GLY A 379 -27.62 16.55 5.86
N LYS A 380 -26.92 17.36 6.66
CA LYS A 380 -25.47 17.27 6.91
C LYS A 380 -25.18 16.22 7.96
N LEU A 381 -24.18 15.35 7.75
CA LEU A 381 -23.81 14.36 8.76
C LEU A 381 -23.19 15.05 9.98
N ILE A 382 -23.80 14.84 11.14
CA ILE A 382 -23.35 15.37 12.44
C ILE A 382 -22.84 14.27 13.38
N ALA A 383 -23.32 13.02 13.21
CA ALA A 383 -22.76 11.86 13.91
C ALA A 383 -23.03 10.53 13.19
N ILE A 384 -22.12 9.56 13.36
CA ILE A 384 -22.29 8.15 12.97
C ILE A 384 -21.66 7.25 14.04
N ASN A 385 -22.37 6.20 14.48
CA ASN A 385 -21.88 5.18 15.42
C ASN A 385 -21.21 5.76 16.70
N GLY A 386 -21.68 6.93 17.17
CA GLY A 386 -21.13 7.67 18.31
C GLY A 386 -20.10 8.74 17.94
N THR A 387 -19.37 8.58 16.83
CA THR A 387 -18.41 9.58 16.31
C THR A 387 -19.14 10.88 15.96
N ARG A 388 -18.63 12.02 16.42
CA ARG A 388 -19.24 13.35 16.22
C ARG A 388 -18.42 14.23 15.28
N LEU A 389 -19.11 15.05 14.49
CA LEU A 389 -18.51 16.01 13.57
C LEU A 389 -18.93 17.44 13.97
N GLN A 390 -17.98 18.36 14.03
CA GLN A 390 -18.25 19.79 14.30
C GLN A 390 -17.72 20.65 13.15
N ARG A 391 -18.53 21.64 12.73
CA ARG A 391 -18.30 22.44 11.52
C ARG A 391 -18.20 23.94 11.84
N ASP A 392 -17.54 24.70 10.98
CA ASP A 392 -17.64 26.17 11.00
C ASP A 392 -18.93 26.66 10.31
N ALA A 393 -19.17 27.97 10.37
CA ALA A 393 -20.35 28.61 9.78
C ALA A 393 -20.41 28.52 8.23
N ALA A 394 -19.34 28.08 7.57
CA ALA A 394 -19.30 27.79 6.13
C ALA A 394 -19.48 26.28 5.83
N GLY A 395 -19.62 25.43 6.85
CA GLY A 395 -19.87 23.99 6.74
C GLY A 395 -18.62 23.10 6.79
N HIS A 396 -17.42 23.68 6.83
CA HIS A 396 -16.17 22.90 6.83
C HIS A 396 -15.99 22.18 8.16
N ILE A 397 -15.54 20.92 8.12
CA ILE A 397 -15.20 20.17 9.34
C ILE A 397 -14.00 20.84 10.02
N ARG A 398 -14.17 21.20 11.29
CA ARG A 398 -13.13 21.78 12.15
C ARG A 398 -12.69 20.86 13.27
N LYS A 399 -13.60 20.01 13.73
CA LYS A 399 -13.33 18.99 14.75
C LYS A 399 -13.99 17.68 14.33
N LEU A 400 -13.22 16.59 14.37
CA LEU A 400 -13.75 15.23 14.36
C LEU A 400 -13.48 14.61 15.73
N GLU A 401 -14.48 13.98 16.33
CA GLU A 401 -14.39 13.34 17.64
C GLU A 401 -14.77 11.85 17.50
N PRO A 402 -13.80 10.96 17.18
CA PRO A 402 -14.09 9.54 16.95
C PRO A 402 -14.47 8.80 18.24
N HIS A 403 -15.53 8.00 18.17
CA HIS A 403 -15.97 7.14 19.26
C HIS A 403 -15.23 5.78 19.20
N GLY A 404 -14.79 5.27 20.37
CA GLY A 404 -14.06 3.99 20.44
C GLY A 404 -12.64 4.02 19.85
N SER A 405 -12.08 5.22 19.71
CA SER A 405 -10.84 5.57 18.98
C SER A 405 -9.55 4.82 19.33
N GLY A 406 -9.44 4.17 20.49
CA GLY A 406 -8.15 3.77 21.08
C GLY A 406 -7.36 4.92 21.74
N TRP A 407 -7.94 6.13 21.75
CA TRP A 407 -7.35 7.37 22.29
C TRP A 407 -8.45 8.15 23.05
N PRO A 408 -8.52 8.10 24.39
CA PRO A 408 -9.52 8.81 25.18
C PRO A 408 -9.58 10.30 24.84
N GLY A 409 -10.78 10.85 24.76
CA GLY A 409 -10.99 12.27 24.43
C GLY A 409 -10.59 12.68 23.01
N LEU A 410 -10.30 11.73 22.09
CA LEU A 410 -9.73 12.02 20.78
C LEU A 410 -10.50 13.10 20.02
N ALA A 411 -9.78 14.17 19.68
CA ALA A 411 -10.24 15.25 18.83
C ALA A 411 -9.21 15.56 17.74
N LEU A 412 -9.57 15.37 16.48
CA LEU A 412 -8.75 15.81 15.34
C LEU A 412 -9.20 17.21 14.93
N HIS A 413 -8.26 18.14 14.78
CA HIS A 413 -8.51 19.55 14.49
C HIS A 413 -7.94 19.96 13.12
N TYR A 414 -8.75 20.64 12.31
CA TYR A 414 -8.47 20.89 10.89
C TYR A 414 -8.40 22.39 10.55
N GLY A 415 -7.34 22.73 9.81
CA GLY A 415 -7.11 24.06 9.27
C GLY A 415 -8.09 24.42 8.15
N PRO A 416 -8.11 25.69 7.70
CA PRO A 416 -8.99 26.13 6.61
C PRO A 416 -8.76 25.39 5.28
N LEU A 417 -7.61 24.72 5.13
CA LEU A 417 -7.19 23.97 3.95
C LEU A 417 -7.32 22.44 4.14
N GLY A 418 -8.10 21.99 5.12
CA GLY A 418 -8.34 20.56 5.40
C GLY A 418 -7.13 19.78 5.96
N ASN A 419 -6.00 20.44 6.16
CA ASN A 419 -4.81 19.92 6.83
C ASN A 419 -5.08 19.69 8.33
N ARG A 420 -4.57 18.59 8.90
CA ARG A 420 -4.63 18.32 10.34
C ARG A 420 -3.57 19.15 11.08
N GLU A 421 -3.95 20.34 11.53
CA GLU A 421 -3.05 21.27 12.24
C GLU A 421 -2.82 20.86 13.70
N ALA A 422 -3.76 20.15 14.30
CA ALA A 422 -3.61 19.60 15.64
C ALA A 422 -4.44 18.32 15.84
N TRP A 423 -4.09 17.57 16.87
CA TRP A 423 -4.98 16.58 17.47
C TRP A 423 -4.79 16.57 18.99
N HIS A 424 -5.81 16.14 19.71
CA HIS A 424 -5.82 16.07 21.17
C HIS A 424 -6.30 14.71 21.65
N SER A 425 -5.74 14.20 22.75
CA SER A 425 -6.31 13.11 23.54
C SER A 425 -6.10 13.38 25.04
N ASP A 426 -6.94 12.81 25.90
CA ASP A 426 -6.76 12.92 27.36
C ASP A 426 -5.44 12.25 27.82
N ALA A 427 -4.93 11.29 27.04
CA ALA A 427 -3.73 10.52 27.34
C ALA A 427 -2.41 11.23 26.95
N THR A 428 -2.45 12.18 26.01
CA THR A 428 -1.25 12.83 25.42
C THR A 428 -1.37 14.33 25.21
N GLY A 429 -2.44 14.96 25.72
CA GLY A 429 -2.72 16.37 25.49
C GLY A 429 -2.87 16.69 23.99
N THR A 430 -2.56 17.93 23.61
CA THR A 430 -2.60 18.39 22.22
C THR A 430 -1.22 18.38 21.55
N GLU A 431 -1.10 17.61 20.46
CA GLU A 431 -0.01 17.73 19.49
C GLU A 431 -0.40 18.69 18.36
N ARG A 432 0.56 19.45 17.83
CA ARG A 432 0.37 20.40 16.73
C ARG A 432 1.41 20.19 15.63
N ILE A 433 1.02 20.48 14.39
CA ILE A 433 1.91 20.53 13.23
C ILE A 433 1.72 21.87 12.53
N THR A 434 2.80 22.64 12.39
CA THR A 434 2.82 23.80 11.49
C THR A 434 3.39 23.39 10.14
N TYR A 435 2.94 24.06 9.08
CA TYR A 435 3.35 23.76 7.71
C TYR A 435 4.08 24.97 7.10
N ASN A 436 5.07 24.72 6.24
CA ASN A 436 5.76 25.77 5.49
C ASN A 436 4.93 26.24 4.27
N LYS A 437 5.45 27.23 3.53
CA LYS A 437 4.79 27.79 2.32
C LYS A 437 4.56 26.76 1.20
N GLN A 438 5.24 25.62 1.26
CA GLN A 438 5.17 24.49 0.33
C GLN A 438 4.33 23.32 0.89
N SER A 439 3.56 23.56 1.96
CA SER A 439 2.69 22.60 2.66
C SER A 439 3.41 21.35 3.19
N LEU A 440 4.73 21.40 3.38
CA LEU A 440 5.47 20.38 4.13
C LEU A 440 5.41 20.69 5.63
N PRO A 441 5.37 19.68 6.52
CA PRO A 441 5.55 19.91 7.95
C PRO A 441 6.83 20.72 8.24
N ALA A 442 6.72 21.84 8.94
CA ALA A 442 7.86 22.68 9.35
C ALA A 442 8.28 22.35 10.78
N ARG A 443 7.29 22.26 11.69
CA ARG A 443 7.48 21.92 13.10
C ARG A 443 6.37 20.99 13.58
N ARG A 444 6.73 19.89 14.26
CA ARG A 444 5.83 19.12 15.13
C ARG A 444 6.06 19.59 16.57
N THR A 445 5.02 19.74 17.39
CA THR A 445 5.12 20.18 18.79
C THR A 445 4.13 19.42 19.66
N TRP A 446 4.60 18.91 20.80
CA TRP A 446 3.79 18.16 21.76
C TRP A 446 3.31 19.03 22.92
N ALA A 447 2.36 18.52 23.70
CA ALA A 447 1.75 19.25 24.81
C ALA A 447 2.69 19.55 25.99
N ASN A 448 3.85 18.89 26.07
CA ASN A 448 4.93 19.19 27.01
C ASN A 448 5.94 20.24 26.47
N ALA A 449 5.65 20.84 25.31
CA ALA A 449 6.49 21.78 24.56
C ALA A 449 7.75 21.21 23.88
N ASP A 450 7.95 19.88 23.90
CA ASP A 450 8.93 19.23 23.01
C ASP A 450 8.57 19.52 21.54
N SER A 451 9.57 19.54 20.66
CA SER A 451 9.33 19.75 19.23
C SER A 451 10.36 19.11 18.31
N VAL A 452 9.99 18.88 17.05
CA VAL A 452 10.94 18.57 15.96
C VAL A 452 10.75 19.60 14.86
N ASP A 453 11.83 20.29 14.49
CA ASP A 453 11.91 21.13 13.30
C ASP A 453 12.48 20.33 12.12
N TYR A 454 11.85 20.46 10.95
CA TYR A 454 12.22 19.75 9.73
C TYR A 454 12.76 20.72 8.68
N HIS A 455 13.99 20.50 8.23
CA HIS A 455 14.60 21.25 7.13
C HIS A 455 14.80 20.36 5.90
N TYR A 456 14.47 20.91 4.75
CA TYR A 456 14.46 20.23 3.46
C TYR A 456 15.41 20.90 2.46
N ASP A 457 15.93 20.13 1.51
CA ASP A 457 16.58 20.68 0.32
C ASP A 457 15.56 21.15 -0.74
N SER A 458 16.06 21.68 -1.86
CA SER A 458 15.26 22.10 -3.02
C SER A 458 14.43 20.95 -3.62
N LEU A 459 14.88 19.69 -3.45
CA LEU A 459 14.19 18.48 -3.87
C LEU A 459 13.19 17.95 -2.82
N ARG A 460 12.87 18.76 -1.80
CA ARG A 460 11.91 18.46 -0.72
C ARG A 460 12.30 17.26 0.17
N ARG A 461 13.58 16.86 0.17
CA ARG A 461 14.10 15.75 0.98
C ARG A 461 14.60 16.27 2.32
N PRO A 462 14.40 15.57 3.45
CA PRO A 462 14.93 16.01 4.73
C PRO A 462 16.46 15.96 4.73
N VAL A 463 17.10 17.07 5.11
CA VAL A 463 18.56 17.19 5.23
C VAL A 463 19.02 17.46 6.66
N ARG A 464 18.15 18.02 7.50
CA ARG A 464 18.42 18.32 8.91
C ARG A 464 17.12 18.22 9.71
N LEU A 465 17.18 17.52 10.83
CA LEU A 465 16.12 17.47 11.83
C LEU A 465 16.69 18.02 13.15
N LEU A 466 15.96 18.93 13.80
CA LEU A 466 16.32 19.45 15.13
C LEU A 466 15.25 19.03 16.12
N GLU A 467 15.61 18.11 17.00
CA GLU A 467 14.75 17.56 18.04
C GLU A 467 15.03 18.35 19.32
N ASN A 468 14.02 18.97 19.93
CA ASN A 468 14.18 19.92 21.02
C ASN A 468 13.33 19.52 22.23
N ASN A 469 13.92 19.51 23.42
CA ASN A 469 13.20 19.48 24.69
C ASN A 469 13.89 20.39 25.74
N LYS A 470 13.47 20.30 27.00
CA LYS A 470 14.04 21.06 28.13
C LYS A 470 15.52 20.78 28.43
N GLU A 471 16.08 19.67 27.96
CA GLU A 471 17.50 19.31 28.10
C GLU A 471 18.38 19.88 26.97
N GLY A 472 17.78 20.37 25.88
CA GLY A 472 18.46 21.00 24.76
C GLY A 472 17.99 20.51 23.38
N THR A 473 18.85 20.68 22.38
CA THR A 473 18.62 20.31 20.98
C THR A 473 19.52 19.14 20.57
N GLN A 474 18.95 18.11 19.96
CA GLN A 474 19.67 17.06 19.24
C GLN A 474 19.52 17.29 17.72
N GLU A 475 20.62 17.26 16.99
CA GLU A 475 20.63 17.46 15.54
C GLU A 475 20.93 16.15 14.78
N THR A 476 20.04 15.77 13.86
CA THR A 476 20.32 14.74 12.86
C THR A 476 20.55 15.39 11.50
N THR A 477 21.68 15.09 10.86
CA THR A 477 22.01 15.52 9.49
C THR A 477 21.96 14.34 8.52
N LEU A 478 21.36 14.55 7.35
CA LEU A 478 21.15 13.54 6.32
C LEU A 478 21.77 14.02 4.99
N ARG A 479 22.75 13.28 4.47
CA ARG A 479 23.43 13.62 3.22
C ARG A 479 23.18 12.55 2.16
N TRP A 480 22.68 13.01 1.02
CA TRP A 480 22.20 12.19 -0.09
C TRP A 480 23.18 12.21 -1.27
N ARG A 481 23.22 11.13 -2.06
CA ARG A 481 23.89 11.06 -3.37
C ARG A 481 22.92 10.45 -4.38
N GLY A 482 22.35 11.28 -5.25
CA GLY A 482 21.09 10.94 -5.91
C GLY A 482 20.01 10.70 -4.85
N SER A 483 19.18 9.67 -5.02
CA SER A 483 18.19 9.22 -4.03
C SER A 483 18.78 8.46 -2.84
N ARG A 484 20.06 8.04 -2.87
CA ARG A 484 20.65 7.17 -1.85
C ARG A 484 21.19 7.97 -0.65
N LEU A 485 20.76 7.62 0.57
CA LEU A 485 21.26 8.19 1.83
C LEU A 485 22.67 7.64 2.12
N VAL A 486 23.71 8.43 1.88
CA VAL A 486 25.11 7.98 1.99
C VAL A 486 25.77 8.28 3.33
N HIS A 487 25.23 9.23 4.10
CA HIS A 487 25.76 9.59 5.41
C HIS A 487 24.66 10.13 6.32
N ILE A 488 24.66 9.66 7.56
CA ILE A 488 23.79 10.08 8.66
C ILE A 488 24.71 10.57 9.77
N GLY A 489 24.68 11.86 10.09
CA GLY A 489 25.40 12.42 11.23
C GLY A 489 24.45 12.64 12.39
N HIS A 490 24.68 11.98 13.51
CA HIS A 490 23.87 12.08 14.73
C HIS A 490 24.80 11.98 15.96
N PRO A 491 24.55 12.72 17.08
CA PRO A 491 25.58 12.94 18.10
C PRO A 491 26.10 11.67 18.80
N ASN A 492 25.27 10.61 18.86
CA ASN A 492 25.67 9.32 19.45
C ASN A 492 26.25 8.31 18.42
N GLU A 493 25.98 8.47 17.12
CA GLU A 493 26.39 7.52 16.07
C GLU A 493 26.34 8.16 14.68
N THR A 494 27.48 8.18 14.00
CA THR A 494 27.58 8.52 12.58
C THR A 494 27.58 7.24 11.75
N GLU A 495 26.71 7.17 10.74
CA GLU A 495 26.63 6.04 9.81
C GLU A 495 26.98 6.49 8.39
N SER A 496 28.02 5.88 7.81
CA SER A 496 28.42 6.05 6.40
C SER A 496 28.13 4.78 5.60
N ARG A 497 27.37 4.94 4.50
CA ARG A 497 26.94 3.83 3.65
C ARG A 497 27.66 3.88 2.31
N GLN A 498 28.36 2.79 1.97
CA GLN A 498 28.87 2.57 0.63
C GLN A 498 27.97 1.56 -0.07
N TYR A 499 27.38 2.03 -1.15
CA TYR A 499 26.60 1.23 -2.06
C TYR A 499 27.46 0.89 -3.29
N ASP A 500 27.36 -0.33 -3.81
CA ASP A 500 28.02 -0.67 -5.07
C ASP A 500 27.40 0.09 -6.26
N ARG A 501 27.93 -0.10 -7.48
CA ARG A 501 27.36 0.52 -8.70
C ARG A 501 25.89 0.18 -8.85
N ARG A 502 25.58 -1.09 -8.64
CA ARG A 502 24.25 -1.64 -8.78
C ARG A 502 23.35 -1.16 -7.65
N GLY A 503 23.88 -0.60 -6.56
CA GLY A 503 23.26 0.14 -5.46
C GLY A 503 23.16 -0.59 -4.12
N GLN A 504 23.74 -1.78 -3.99
CA GLN A 504 23.53 -2.70 -2.86
C GLN A 504 24.42 -2.26 -1.70
N LEU A 505 23.96 -2.40 -0.44
CA LEU A 505 24.76 -2.00 0.73
C LEU A 505 25.91 -2.98 0.94
N ILE A 506 27.00 -2.83 0.18
CA ILE A 506 28.18 -3.70 0.26
C ILE A 506 29.08 -3.39 1.47
N ARG A 507 29.03 -2.17 2.00
CA ARG A 507 29.83 -1.78 3.17
C ARG A 507 29.13 -0.69 3.98
N ARG A 508 29.06 -0.91 5.29
CA ARG A 508 28.55 0.03 6.28
C ARG A 508 29.68 0.35 7.26
N LYS A 509 30.01 1.63 7.41
CA LYS A 509 30.94 2.12 8.44
C LYS A 509 30.15 2.85 9.50
N ILE A 510 30.37 2.47 10.76
CA ILE A 510 29.75 3.08 11.93
C ILE A 510 30.84 3.69 12.79
N GLU A 511 30.58 4.89 13.31
CA GLU A 511 31.46 5.63 14.21
C GLU A 511 30.64 6.17 15.39
N ARG A 512 30.99 5.78 16.61
CA ARG A 512 30.37 6.24 17.87
C ARG A 512 31.40 7.04 18.66
N VAL A 513 31.03 8.25 19.06
CA VAL A 513 31.89 9.16 19.83
C VAL A 513 32.18 8.57 21.21
N ALA A 514 33.42 8.69 21.68
CA ALA A 514 33.76 8.37 23.06
C ALA A 514 32.95 9.25 24.01
N ALA A 515 32.33 8.66 25.03
CA ALA A 515 31.69 9.42 26.10
C ALA A 515 31.73 8.59 27.38
N SER A 516 32.42 9.16 28.38
CA SER A 516 32.86 8.48 29.60
C SER A 516 31.75 7.68 30.28
N PRO A 517 32.01 6.42 30.71
CA PRO A 517 33.27 5.69 30.64
C PRO A 517 33.52 4.93 29.31
N ALA A 518 32.66 5.07 28.29
CA ALA A 518 32.82 4.35 27.03
C ALA A 518 33.89 4.98 26.10
N ALA A 519 34.80 4.15 25.60
CA ALA A 519 35.74 4.51 24.54
C ALA A 519 35.03 4.79 23.21
N ALA A 520 35.74 5.43 22.27
CA ALA A 520 35.25 5.57 20.89
C ALA A 520 35.15 4.19 20.25
N LEU A 521 34.08 3.96 19.49
CA LEU A 521 33.83 2.67 18.86
C LEU A 521 33.56 2.88 17.38
N HIS A 522 34.40 2.31 16.53
CA HIS A 522 34.19 2.30 15.09
C HIS A 522 34.27 0.88 14.53
N TYR A 523 33.47 0.60 13.49
CA TYR A 523 33.52 -0.67 12.79
C TYR A 523 33.18 -0.53 11.30
N THR A 524 33.61 -1.54 10.54
CA THR A 524 33.14 -1.81 9.19
C THR A 524 32.50 -3.19 9.20
N GLU A 525 31.31 -3.31 8.64
CA GLU A 525 30.75 -4.57 8.17
C GLU A 525 30.59 -4.50 6.65
N SER A 526 30.71 -5.64 5.98
CA SER A 526 30.53 -5.74 4.52
C SER A 526 29.72 -6.96 4.12
N PHE A 527 29.10 -6.87 2.95
CA PHE A 527 28.06 -7.79 2.51
C PHE A 527 28.35 -8.26 1.09
N GLU A 528 28.49 -9.56 0.91
CA GLU A 528 28.46 -10.23 -0.38
C GLU A 528 27.06 -10.76 -0.62
N TYR A 529 26.58 -10.57 -1.83
CA TYR A 529 25.25 -11.00 -2.24
C TYR A 529 25.34 -11.96 -3.43
N ASP A 530 24.19 -12.57 -3.70
CA ASP A 530 23.86 -13.44 -4.82
C ASP A 530 24.54 -13.20 -6.17
N ALA A 531 24.32 -14.14 -7.09
CA ALA A 531 23.64 -13.76 -8.30
C ALA A 531 22.10 -13.86 -8.20
N GLN A 532 21.55 -14.02 -6.97
CA GLN A 532 20.12 -13.96 -6.56
C GLN A 532 19.60 -12.83 -5.62
N ARG A 533 20.41 -11.83 -5.25
CA ARG A 533 20.11 -10.60 -4.44
C ARG A 533 19.97 -10.85 -2.95
N ARG A 534 20.05 -12.12 -2.58
CA ARG A 534 20.05 -12.58 -1.21
C ARG A 534 21.47 -12.41 -0.70
N LEU A 535 21.57 -12.13 0.59
CA LEU A 535 22.85 -12.11 1.28
C LEU A 535 23.46 -13.51 1.16
N THR A 536 24.68 -13.64 0.65
CA THR A 536 25.46 -14.89 0.68
C THR A 536 26.57 -14.86 1.70
N ARG A 537 27.13 -13.69 1.99
CA ARG A 537 28.10 -13.52 3.08
C ARG A 537 27.93 -12.19 3.81
N HIS A 538 27.74 -12.24 5.12
CA HIS A 538 27.96 -11.09 6.00
C HIS A 538 29.36 -11.22 6.59
N HIS A 539 30.28 -10.36 6.17
CA HIS A 539 31.60 -10.23 6.78
C HIS A 539 31.46 -9.49 8.11
N LEU A 540 31.87 -10.15 9.18
CA LEU A 540 31.59 -9.70 10.55
C LEU A 540 32.68 -8.73 11.04
N PRO A 541 32.33 -7.62 11.72
CA PRO A 541 33.30 -6.66 12.25
C PRO A 541 34.23 -7.24 13.33
N GLU A 542 33.84 -8.34 13.97
CA GLU A 542 34.65 -9.13 14.91
C GLU A 542 35.54 -10.21 14.25
N GLY A 543 35.47 -10.35 12.92
CA GLY A 543 36.18 -11.37 12.15
C GLY A 543 35.31 -12.59 11.82
N GLY A 544 35.70 -13.32 10.77
CA GLY A 544 34.89 -14.39 10.20
C GLY A 544 33.70 -13.87 9.39
N SER A 545 32.76 -14.76 9.06
CA SER A 545 31.57 -14.40 8.28
C SER A 545 30.38 -15.34 8.49
N LEU A 546 29.15 -14.84 8.31
CA LEU A 546 27.96 -15.69 8.14
C LEU A 546 27.73 -15.94 6.66
N ALA A 547 27.89 -17.20 6.23
CA ALA A 547 27.57 -17.67 4.89
C ALA A 547 26.14 -18.23 4.84
N TYR A 548 25.35 -17.79 3.86
CA TYR A 548 23.96 -18.19 3.68
C TYR A 548 23.84 -19.08 2.44
N ARG A 549 23.13 -20.20 2.58
CA ARG A 549 22.90 -21.15 1.50
C ARG A 549 21.41 -21.22 1.20
N TRP A 550 21.04 -20.74 0.03
CA TRP A 550 19.68 -20.75 -0.51
C TRP A 550 19.52 -21.91 -1.50
N GLY A 551 18.41 -21.93 -2.24
CA GLY A 551 18.13 -22.94 -3.28
C GLY A 551 17.75 -22.28 -4.64
N ALA A 552 16.65 -22.59 -5.38
CA ALA A 552 13.69 -23.87 -5.09
C ALA A 552 12.72 -23.50 -3.89
N GLY A 553 11.95 -22.42 -4.01
CA GLY A 553 11.38 -21.64 -2.91
C GLY A 553 11.97 -20.24 -2.83
N GLY A 554 13.28 -20.08 -2.63
CA GLY A 554 13.86 -18.94 -1.90
C GLY A 554 13.90 -19.19 -0.38
N ARG A 555 13.37 -20.37 -0.03
CA ARG A 555 13.67 -21.15 1.16
C ARG A 555 15.17 -21.17 1.43
N LEU A 556 15.56 -20.54 2.53
CA LEU A 556 16.88 -20.64 3.13
C LEU A 556 17.18 -22.11 3.45
N LEU A 557 18.12 -22.73 2.73
CA LEU A 557 18.51 -24.13 2.92
C LEU A 557 19.56 -24.30 4.03
N GLY A 558 20.17 -23.21 4.50
CA GLY A 558 21.00 -23.21 5.70
C GLY A 558 21.81 -21.94 5.91
N ILE A 559 22.38 -21.82 7.09
CA ILE A 559 23.38 -20.80 7.46
C ILE A 559 24.60 -21.53 8.01
N VAL A 560 25.78 -21.09 7.61
CA VAL A 560 27.09 -21.58 8.07
C VAL A 560 27.87 -20.39 8.59
N TRP A 561 28.35 -20.46 9.82
CA TRP A 561 29.29 -19.49 10.36
C TRP A 561 30.72 -19.95 10.01
N HIS A 562 31.50 -19.08 9.40
CA HIS A 562 32.95 -19.21 9.32
C HIS A 562 33.57 -18.37 10.44
N ASP A 563 34.39 -18.98 11.29
CA ASP A 563 35.14 -18.26 12.32
C ASP A 563 36.31 -17.43 11.74
N ALA A 564 37.11 -16.81 12.60
CA ALA A 564 38.23 -15.96 12.20
C ALA A 564 39.35 -16.76 11.48
N GLN A 565 39.41 -18.07 11.70
CA GLN A 565 40.30 -19.03 11.06
C GLN A 565 39.70 -19.60 9.75
N GLY A 566 38.42 -19.29 9.46
CA GLY A 566 37.68 -19.73 8.28
C GLY A 566 36.98 -21.08 8.43
N VAL A 567 37.08 -21.74 9.59
CA VAL A 567 36.49 -23.06 9.83
C VAL A 567 34.97 -22.95 9.81
N ALA A 568 34.32 -23.89 9.13
CA ALA A 568 32.89 -23.83 8.81
C ALA A 568 32.04 -24.59 9.85
N HIS A 569 31.26 -23.83 10.62
CA HIS A 569 30.32 -24.31 11.64
C HIS A 569 28.89 -24.20 11.11
N ALA A 570 28.18 -25.31 10.98
CA ALA A 570 26.78 -25.28 10.54
C ALA A 570 25.89 -24.65 11.64
N VAL A 571 25.09 -23.64 11.28
CA VAL A 571 24.12 -23.01 12.20
C VAL A 571 22.76 -23.70 12.05
N ILE A 572 22.24 -23.72 10.83
CA ILE A 572 21.03 -24.47 10.43
C ILE A 572 21.18 -25.08 9.03
N LYS A 573 20.45 -26.16 8.78
CA LYS A 573 20.36 -26.87 7.49
C LYS A 573 18.94 -27.45 7.32
N SER A 574 18.29 -27.14 6.20
CA SER A 574 17.01 -27.75 5.82
C SER A 574 17.16 -29.25 5.50
N THR A 575 16.20 -30.07 5.88
CA THR A 575 16.09 -31.47 5.40
C THR A 575 15.11 -31.55 4.24
N ALA A 576 15.44 -32.29 3.17
CA ALA A 576 14.53 -32.49 2.05
C ALA A 576 13.30 -33.31 2.48
N GLY A 577 12.11 -32.93 2.02
CA GLY A 577 10.86 -33.63 2.36
C GLY A 577 10.43 -33.55 3.83
N LYS A 578 10.98 -32.61 4.62
CA LYS A 578 10.54 -32.33 5.99
C LYS A 578 10.46 -30.82 6.21
N ASP A 579 9.43 -30.37 6.92
CA ASP A 579 9.26 -28.97 7.25
C ASP A 579 9.93 -28.60 8.57
N GLY A 580 10.50 -27.39 8.60
CA GLY A 580 11.51 -26.97 9.57
C GLY A 580 12.96 -27.21 9.12
N TYR A 581 13.87 -27.29 10.08
CA TYR A 581 15.31 -27.32 9.87
C TYR A 581 16.06 -28.00 11.03
N CYS A 582 17.26 -28.51 10.75
CA CYS A 582 18.18 -29.05 11.75
C CYS A 582 19.31 -28.07 12.03
N HIS A 583 19.63 -27.86 13.31
CA HIS A 583 20.81 -27.09 13.71
C HIS A 583 22.09 -27.91 13.53
N GLY A 584 23.26 -27.26 13.52
CA GLY A 584 24.56 -27.94 13.36
C GLY A 584 24.88 -28.98 14.44
N ASN A 585 24.27 -28.88 15.63
CA ASN A 585 24.38 -29.89 16.68
C ASN A 585 23.52 -31.15 16.43
N GLY A 586 22.76 -31.21 15.34
CA GLY A 586 21.93 -32.36 14.95
C GLY A 586 20.52 -32.39 15.55
N LEU A 587 20.09 -31.37 16.30
CA LEU A 587 18.69 -31.23 16.74
C LEU A 587 17.83 -30.59 15.65
N CYS A 588 16.63 -31.13 15.41
CA CYS A 588 15.76 -30.70 14.31
C CYS A 588 14.42 -30.15 14.80
N LEU A 589 14.14 -28.89 14.50
CA LEU A 589 12.83 -28.27 14.66
C LEU A 589 11.89 -28.74 13.54
N ARG A 590 10.68 -29.16 13.88
CA ARG A 590 9.60 -29.54 12.94
C ARG A 590 8.29 -28.89 13.38
N THR A 591 7.43 -28.50 12.44
CA THR A 591 6.08 -27.93 12.70
C THR A 591 4.99 -28.84 12.15
N ALA A 592 3.79 -28.76 12.72
CA ALA A 592 2.60 -29.49 12.29
C ALA A 592 1.30 -28.71 12.58
N ASN A 593 0.25 -29.14 11.89
CA ASN A 593 -0.95 -28.37 11.57
C ASN A 593 -2.22 -29.14 11.99
N ASP A 594 -3.27 -28.42 12.44
CA ASP A 594 -4.50 -29.05 12.93
C ASP A 594 -5.53 -29.38 11.83
N GLY A 595 -6.71 -29.88 12.21
CA GLY A 595 -7.80 -30.24 11.29
C GLY A 595 -8.58 -29.06 10.68
N GLN A 596 -8.29 -27.82 11.08
CA GLN A 596 -8.63 -26.58 10.38
C GLN A 596 -7.42 -26.00 9.64
N GLY A 597 -6.30 -26.71 9.70
CA GLY A 597 -4.99 -26.36 9.20
C GLY A 597 -4.07 -25.71 10.24
N GLN A 598 -4.56 -25.07 11.31
CA GLN A 598 -3.78 -24.09 12.08
C GLN A 598 -2.53 -24.68 12.73
N ALA A 599 -1.45 -23.89 12.77
CA ALA A 599 -0.12 -24.30 13.23
C ALA A 599 -0.18 -24.57 14.74
N SER A 600 -0.31 -25.84 15.09
CA SER A 600 -0.81 -26.31 16.39
C SER A 600 0.20 -27.14 17.15
N GLN A 601 1.27 -27.61 16.49
CA GLN A 601 2.38 -28.28 17.15
C GLN A 601 3.73 -27.88 16.55
N LEU A 602 4.68 -27.54 17.42
CA LEU A 602 6.08 -27.29 17.09
C LEU A 602 6.94 -28.15 18.00
N ALA A 603 7.94 -28.87 17.47
CA ALA A 603 8.73 -29.80 18.27
C ALA A 603 10.19 -29.89 17.82
N VAL A 604 11.10 -30.06 18.79
CA VAL A 604 12.53 -30.27 18.56
C VAL A 604 12.86 -31.74 18.79
N TYR A 605 13.51 -32.35 17.81
CA TYR A 605 13.81 -33.77 17.76
C TYR A 605 15.31 -34.06 17.88
N ARG A 606 15.65 -35.11 18.65
CA ARG A 606 16.93 -35.82 18.63
C ARG A 606 16.69 -37.14 17.89
N GLY A 607 17.13 -37.22 16.63
CA GLY A 607 16.69 -38.29 15.72
C GLY A 607 15.18 -38.21 15.50
N ASP A 608 14.44 -39.20 16.00
CA ASP A 608 12.96 -39.20 16.01
C ASP A 608 12.35 -39.15 17.43
N GLN A 609 13.18 -39.03 18.49
CA GLN A 609 12.70 -38.68 19.83
C GLN A 609 12.45 -37.17 19.91
N ALA A 610 11.21 -36.75 20.13
CA ALA A 610 10.91 -35.36 20.51
C ALA A 610 11.52 -35.09 21.91
N ILE A 611 12.40 -34.10 22.01
CA ILE A 611 12.98 -33.65 23.30
C ILE A 611 12.22 -32.46 23.88
N TRP A 612 11.54 -31.69 23.03
CA TRP A 612 10.71 -30.54 23.39
C TRP A 612 9.51 -30.45 22.43
N SER A 613 8.34 -30.06 22.93
CA SER A 613 7.24 -29.63 22.08
C SER A 613 6.41 -28.49 22.69
N LEU A 614 5.87 -27.65 21.81
CA LEU A 614 4.88 -26.63 22.09
C LEU A 614 3.63 -26.97 21.29
N ASN A 615 2.48 -26.99 21.94
CA ASN A 615 1.20 -27.34 21.35
C ASN A 615 0.21 -26.19 21.63
N HIS A 616 -0.55 -25.79 20.61
CA HIS A 616 -1.56 -24.73 20.68
C HIS A 616 -2.93 -25.30 20.34
N ALA A 617 -3.97 -24.78 20.98
CA ALA A 617 -5.36 -24.98 20.57
C ALA A 617 -6.11 -23.63 20.58
N TYR A 618 -6.90 -23.42 19.54
CA TYR A 618 -7.57 -22.16 19.24
C TYR A 618 -9.08 -22.24 19.52
N ASP A 619 -9.75 -21.10 19.70
CA ASP A 619 -11.22 -21.03 19.81
C ASP A 619 -11.88 -20.89 18.42
N PRO A 620 -13.23 -20.90 18.29
CA PRO A 620 -13.88 -20.74 16.98
C PRO A 620 -13.69 -19.37 16.30
N GLN A 621 -13.11 -18.38 17.01
CA GLN A 621 -12.66 -17.10 16.47
C GLN A 621 -11.15 -17.12 16.14
N GLY A 622 -10.47 -18.24 16.38
CA GLY A 622 -9.05 -18.44 16.13
C GLY A 622 -8.12 -17.82 17.18
N ARG A 623 -8.63 -17.45 18.36
CA ARG A 623 -7.79 -16.94 19.45
C ARG A 623 -7.17 -18.12 20.21
N LEU A 624 -5.91 -17.99 20.61
CA LEU A 624 -5.18 -19.04 21.34
C LEU A 624 -5.85 -19.28 22.69
N HIS A 625 -6.58 -20.38 22.87
CA HIS A 625 -7.33 -20.65 24.11
C HIS A 625 -6.56 -21.56 25.08
N HIS A 626 -5.66 -22.41 24.56
CA HIS A 626 -4.80 -23.29 25.34
C HIS A 626 -3.42 -23.44 24.69
N GLU A 627 -2.38 -23.40 25.52
CA GLU A 627 -0.98 -23.66 25.18
C GLU A 627 -0.44 -24.73 26.12
N HIS A 628 0.29 -25.71 25.57
CA HIS A 628 0.92 -26.79 26.31
C HIS A 628 2.36 -27.04 25.85
N HIS A 629 3.31 -26.75 26.72
CA HIS A 629 4.76 -26.86 26.53
C HIS A 629 5.30 -28.05 27.31
N ARG A 630 5.97 -28.98 26.62
CA ARG A 630 6.49 -30.24 27.18
C ARG A 630 7.99 -30.39 26.94
N LEU A 631 8.72 -30.87 27.95
CA LEU A 631 10.14 -31.22 27.84
C LEU A 631 10.37 -32.67 28.26
N THR A 632 10.96 -33.48 27.39
CA THR A 632 11.16 -34.91 27.62
C THR A 632 12.32 -35.13 28.60
N GLY A 633 12.02 -35.76 29.74
CA GLY A 633 13.02 -36.14 30.76
C GLY A 633 13.22 -35.14 31.91
N GLN A 634 12.41 -34.08 32.01
CA GLN A 634 12.37 -33.19 33.18
C GLN A 634 10.92 -32.93 33.62
N LYS A 635 10.72 -32.56 34.89
CA LYS A 635 9.41 -32.14 35.43
C LYS A 635 9.05 -30.71 34.99
N ALA A 636 8.92 -30.49 33.69
CA ALA A 636 8.75 -29.17 33.06
C ALA A 636 7.64 -29.15 31.98
N ASP A 637 6.55 -29.88 32.22
CA ASP A 637 5.27 -29.66 31.52
C ASP A 637 4.64 -28.34 32.03
N ILE A 638 4.25 -27.44 31.12
CA ILE A 638 3.63 -26.14 31.42
C ILE A 638 2.37 -25.98 30.56
N SER A 639 1.24 -25.68 31.22
CA SER A 639 -0.05 -25.46 30.56
C SER A 639 -0.57 -24.07 30.87
N TRP A 640 -0.92 -23.29 29.84
CA TRP A 640 -1.63 -22.00 29.96
C TRP A 640 -2.98 -22.06 29.24
N ARG A 641 -4.06 -21.69 29.93
CA ARG A 641 -5.38 -21.45 29.31
C ARG A 641 -5.70 -19.97 29.35
N TYR A 642 -6.26 -19.43 28.27
CA TYR A 642 -6.48 -17.99 28.08
C TYR A 642 -7.97 -17.67 27.91
N ALA A 643 -8.38 -16.45 28.27
CA ALA A 643 -9.73 -15.94 28.16
C ALA A 643 -9.73 -14.47 27.68
N TYR A 644 -10.68 -14.14 26.80
CA TYR A 644 -10.71 -12.89 26.05
C TYR A 644 -12.04 -12.15 26.22
N ASP A 645 -12.01 -10.81 26.14
CA ASP A 645 -13.23 -9.99 26.16
C ASP A 645 -13.91 -9.90 24.78
N ALA A 646 -14.98 -9.10 24.70
CA ALA A 646 -15.72 -8.85 23.45
C ALA A 646 -14.92 -8.04 22.41
N LYS A 647 -13.83 -7.36 22.81
CA LYS A 647 -12.84 -6.74 21.92
C LYS A 647 -11.69 -7.71 21.58
N SER A 648 -11.74 -8.95 22.04
CA SER A 648 -10.68 -9.98 21.94
C SER A 648 -9.39 -9.70 22.70
N ARG A 649 -9.40 -8.77 23.66
CA ARG A 649 -8.26 -8.48 24.53
C ARG A 649 -8.13 -9.55 25.62
N LEU A 650 -6.91 -9.96 25.97
CA LEU A 650 -6.65 -10.99 27.00
C LEU A 650 -7.08 -10.49 28.39
N VAL A 651 -8.16 -11.02 28.96
CA VAL A 651 -8.66 -10.63 30.29
C VAL A 651 -8.43 -11.67 31.38
N GLY A 652 -8.08 -12.91 31.02
CA GLY A 652 -7.77 -13.96 31.98
C GLY A 652 -6.76 -14.97 31.44
N ALA A 653 -5.92 -15.49 32.33
CA ALA A 653 -5.02 -16.60 32.04
C ALA A 653 -4.84 -17.48 33.30
N ARG A 654 -4.92 -18.80 33.14
CA ARG A 654 -4.66 -19.77 34.22
C ARG A 654 -3.63 -20.79 33.77
N GLY A 655 -2.54 -20.94 34.53
CA GLY A 655 -1.48 -21.86 34.16
C GLY A 655 -0.27 -21.88 35.09
N GLY A 656 0.65 -22.80 34.82
CA GLY A 656 1.86 -23.02 35.62
C GLY A 656 2.56 -24.34 35.28
N PRO A 657 3.64 -24.67 36.00
CA PRO A 657 4.26 -26.00 35.94
C PRO A 657 3.29 -27.06 36.47
N VAL A 658 3.11 -28.15 35.73
CA VAL A 658 2.23 -29.25 36.12
C VAL A 658 3.01 -30.24 36.99
N SER A 659 2.55 -30.43 38.24
CA SER A 659 2.96 -31.55 39.09
C SER A 659 2.15 -32.81 38.75
N ASP A 660 2.79 -33.97 38.89
CA ASP A 660 2.17 -35.29 38.75
C ASP A 660 2.39 -36.07 40.06
N PRO A 661 1.32 -36.49 40.79
CA PRO A 661 -0.09 -36.22 40.50
C PRO A 661 -0.47 -34.73 40.67
N PRO A 662 -1.49 -34.24 39.96
CA PRO A 662 -1.88 -32.83 39.99
C PRO A 662 -2.52 -32.43 41.32
N ALA A 663 -1.87 -31.51 42.04
CA ALA A 663 -2.48 -30.84 43.19
C ALA A 663 -3.65 -29.96 42.71
N ALA A 664 -4.81 -30.06 43.38
CA ALA A 664 -6.08 -29.46 42.91
C ALA A 664 -6.10 -27.92 42.86
N THR A 665 -5.08 -27.24 43.39
CA THR A 665 -5.00 -25.79 43.58
C THR A 665 -3.89 -25.09 42.81
N ASP A 666 -2.89 -25.80 42.32
CA ASP A 666 -1.60 -25.16 41.98
C ASP A 666 -1.52 -24.74 40.51
N GLY A 667 -1.87 -23.48 40.27
CA GLY A 667 -1.69 -22.81 38.97
C GLY A 667 -1.97 -21.33 39.09
N ALA A 668 -1.04 -20.49 38.62
CA ALA A 668 -1.17 -19.05 38.67
C ALA A 668 -2.44 -18.59 37.95
N SER A 669 -3.27 -17.84 38.65
CA SER A 669 -4.54 -17.32 38.15
C SER A 669 -4.44 -15.82 37.98
N LEU A 670 -4.28 -15.40 36.73
CA LEU A 670 -4.01 -14.04 36.28
C LEU A 670 -5.27 -13.47 35.63
N TRP A 671 -5.62 -12.24 35.99
CA TRP A 671 -6.70 -11.47 35.38
C TRP A 671 -6.20 -10.08 35.01
N TYR A 672 -6.74 -9.52 33.94
CA TYR A 672 -6.35 -8.22 33.39
C TYR A 672 -7.59 -7.39 33.06
N ALA A 673 -7.57 -6.11 33.43
CA ALA A 673 -8.60 -5.14 33.05
C ALA A 673 -7.93 -4.00 32.28
N TRP A 674 -8.43 -3.72 31.08
CA TRP A 674 -7.80 -2.79 30.12
C TRP A 674 -8.66 -1.56 29.90
N ASN A 675 -8.02 -0.39 29.98
CA ASN A 675 -8.56 0.88 29.51
C ASN A 675 -8.73 0.86 27.97
N ASP A 676 -9.48 1.82 27.43
CA ASP A 676 -9.64 1.93 25.97
C ASP A 676 -8.40 2.45 25.24
N ASP A 677 -7.42 3.05 25.96
CA ASP A 677 -6.11 3.44 25.41
C ASP A 677 -5.10 2.28 25.31
N GLY A 678 -5.53 1.05 25.64
CA GLY A 678 -4.68 -0.14 25.69
C GLY A 678 -3.82 -0.29 26.94
N SER A 679 -3.88 0.66 27.88
CA SER A 679 -3.19 0.55 29.18
C SER A 679 -3.93 -0.35 30.17
N LEU A 680 -3.19 -0.90 31.13
CA LEU A 680 -3.72 -1.78 32.16
C LEU A 680 -4.33 -0.96 33.31
N ALA A 681 -5.63 -1.09 33.54
CA ALA A 681 -6.35 -0.45 34.65
C ALA A 681 -6.12 -1.17 35.99
N ALA A 682 -6.00 -2.50 35.93
CA ALA A 682 -5.61 -3.38 37.03
C ALA A 682 -5.24 -4.77 36.51
N SER A 683 -4.37 -5.48 37.22
CA SER A 683 -4.25 -6.93 37.14
C SER A 683 -4.57 -7.59 38.48
N ARG A 684 -4.93 -8.87 38.46
CA ARG A 684 -5.11 -9.67 39.68
C ARG A 684 -4.33 -10.97 39.54
N ASN A 685 -3.43 -11.24 40.48
CA ASN A 685 -2.59 -12.44 40.52
C ASN A 685 -2.82 -13.17 41.84
N ASN A 686 -3.23 -14.44 41.78
CA ASN A 686 -3.42 -15.32 42.94
C ASN A 686 -4.19 -14.68 44.11
N GLY A 687 -5.24 -13.91 43.77
CA GLY A 687 -6.11 -13.22 44.74
C GLY A 687 -5.75 -11.76 45.00
N THR A 688 -4.49 -11.35 44.85
CA THR A 688 -4.01 -9.97 45.07
C THR A 688 -4.25 -9.11 43.83
N THR A 689 -4.83 -7.92 44.02
CA THR A 689 -5.06 -6.94 42.93
C THR A 689 -3.95 -5.91 42.92
N HIS A 690 -3.29 -5.75 41.76
CA HIS A 690 -2.27 -4.75 41.52
C HIS A 690 -2.80 -3.68 40.55
N ARG A 691 -2.42 -2.43 40.75
CA ARG A 691 -2.72 -1.31 39.85
C ARG A 691 -1.40 -0.65 39.45
N PRO A 692 -1.09 -0.51 38.15
CA PRO A 692 0.16 0.10 37.73
C PRO A 692 0.14 1.62 37.99
N ALA A 693 1.16 2.13 38.67
CA ALA A 693 1.27 3.52 39.08
C ALA A 693 2.10 4.33 38.08
N PHE A 694 1.54 4.59 36.89
CA PHE A 694 2.15 5.48 35.90
C PHE A 694 1.92 6.95 36.24
N ARG A 695 2.97 7.76 36.19
CA ARG A 695 2.88 9.23 36.17
C ARG A 695 3.45 9.72 34.84
N ARG A 696 2.68 10.51 34.10
CA ARG A 696 3.02 11.02 32.77
C ARG A 696 3.10 12.54 32.76
N ASP A 697 3.78 13.11 31.76
CA ASP A 697 3.71 14.53 31.44
C ASP A 697 2.51 14.85 30.53
N ALA A 698 2.31 16.13 30.22
CA ALA A 698 1.19 16.59 29.40
C ALA A 698 1.16 16.00 27.98
N SER A 699 2.28 15.48 27.46
CA SER A 699 2.39 14.80 26.16
C SER A 699 2.20 13.28 26.23
N GLY A 700 1.95 12.74 27.42
CA GLY A 700 1.85 11.31 27.66
C GLY A 700 3.20 10.61 27.82
N LEU A 701 4.34 11.29 27.74
CA LEU A 701 5.63 10.67 28.08
C LEU A 701 5.66 10.31 29.57
N PRO A 702 6.14 9.12 29.95
CA PRO A 702 6.15 8.72 31.35
C PRO A 702 7.31 9.38 32.12
N LEU A 703 6.99 9.97 33.26
CA LEU A 703 7.92 10.57 34.20
C LEU A 703 8.31 9.61 35.33
N ALA A 704 7.41 8.68 35.67
CA ALA A 704 7.68 7.61 36.63
C ALA A 704 6.74 6.41 36.48
N PHE A 705 7.20 5.25 36.95
CA PHE A 705 6.41 4.05 37.21
C PHE A 705 6.72 3.57 38.64
N GLY A 706 5.75 3.70 39.55
CA GLY A 706 5.98 3.44 40.98
C GLY A 706 7.05 4.36 41.58
N ASP A 707 8.08 3.77 42.19
CA ASP A 707 9.26 4.46 42.75
C ASP A 707 10.37 4.74 41.72
N THR A 708 10.14 4.35 40.46
CA THR A 708 11.13 4.38 39.39
C THR A 708 10.89 5.60 38.50
N VAL A 709 11.85 6.53 38.46
CA VAL A 709 11.83 7.80 37.72
C VAL A 709 12.54 7.65 36.37
N LEU A 710 12.04 8.36 35.36
CA LEU A 710 12.43 8.22 33.96
C LEU A 710 12.93 9.56 33.40
N GLU A 711 14.09 9.55 32.73
CA GLU A 711 14.65 10.69 31.99
C GLU A 711 14.52 10.43 30.48
N TYR A 712 14.14 11.44 29.69
CA TYR A 712 13.96 11.35 28.24
C TYR A 712 14.75 12.44 27.51
N GLY A 713 15.38 12.08 26.38
CA GLY A 713 16.15 12.99 25.53
C GLY A 713 15.28 13.81 24.54
N PRO A 714 15.87 14.75 23.78
CA PRO A 714 15.14 15.59 22.83
C PRO A 714 14.40 14.80 21.73
N ASN A 715 14.91 13.63 21.36
CA ASN A 715 14.26 12.68 20.46
C ASN A 715 13.13 11.84 21.09
N ARG A 716 12.72 12.18 22.32
CA ARG A 716 11.66 11.50 23.08
C ARG A 716 11.92 9.98 23.27
N ARG A 717 13.21 9.57 23.28
CA ARG A 717 13.67 8.24 23.73
C ARG A 717 14.23 8.31 25.16
N LEU A 718 14.10 7.21 25.90
CA LEU A 718 14.52 7.08 27.30
C LEU A 718 16.05 7.23 27.42
N THR A 719 16.55 8.15 28.26
CA THR A 719 17.99 8.40 28.44
C THR A 719 18.53 7.90 29.78
N ALA A 720 17.69 7.78 30.81
CA ALA A 720 18.05 7.14 32.07
C ALA A 720 16.85 6.63 32.87
N VAL A 721 17.14 5.71 33.80
CA VAL A 721 16.19 5.19 34.79
C VAL A 721 16.82 5.25 36.16
N HIS A 722 16.06 5.77 37.13
CA HIS A 722 16.48 5.90 38.52
C HIS A 722 15.44 5.26 39.44
N ARG A 723 15.88 4.62 40.53
CA ARG A 723 15.00 4.05 41.55
C ARG A 723 15.54 4.43 42.92
N GLN A 724 14.69 4.99 43.77
CA GLN A 724 15.05 5.43 45.12
C GLN A 724 16.30 6.35 45.15
N GLY A 725 16.42 7.23 44.15
CA GLY A 725 17.55 8.16 43.97
C GLY A 725 18.81 7.56 43.33
N LYS A 726 18.92 6.23 43.22
CA LYS A 726 20.04 5.56 42.57
C LYS A 726 19.79 5.46 41.05
N THR A 727 20.79 5.77 40.23
CA THR A 727 20.73 5.49 38.78
C THR A 727 20.86 3.99 38.54
N LEU A 728 19.86 3.36 37.92
CA LEU A 728 19.88 1.95 37.53
C LEU A 728 20.53 1.76 36.16
N ALA A 729 20.16 2.62 35.21
CA ALA A 729 20.71 2.61 33.86
C ALA A 729 20.75 3.99 33.21
N ARG A 730 21.68 4.17 32.27
CA ARG A 730 21.69 5.26 31.28
C ARG A 730 21.82 4.68 29.87
N TYR A 731 21.19 5.32 28.89
CA TYR A 731 21.12 4.83 27.52
C TYR A 731 21.53 5.88 26.49
N ARG A 732 21.94 5.43 25.30
CA ARG A 732 22.10 6.29 24.11
C ARG A 732 21.38 5.67 22.92
N HIS A 733 20.79 6.52 22.10
CA HIS A 733 19.99 6.15 20.94
C HIS A 733 20.59 6.73 19.65
N ASN A 734 20.42 6.07 18.51
CA ASN A 734 20.80 6.61 17.19
C ASN A 734 19.63 7.33 16.48
N ALA A 735 19.90 7.88 15.29
CA ALA A 735 18.91 8.60 14.46
C ALA A 735 17.68 7.78 14.05
N PHE A 736 17.73 6.44 14.19
CA PHE A 736 16.60 5.53 13.92
C PHE A 736 15.88 5.10 15.20
N GLY A 737 16.20 5.69 16.35
CA GLY A 737 15.58 5.36 17.64
C GLY A 737 16.12 4.12 18.34
N HIS A 738 17.07 3.37 17.74
CA HIS A 738 17.66 2.15 18.34
C HIS A 738 18.54 2.47 19.54
N ARG A 739 18.43 1.65 20.59
CA ARG A 739 19.23 1.75 21.82
C ARG A 739 20.64 1.18 21.62
N ILE A 740 21.58 2.00 21.20
CA ILE A 740 22.93 1.57 20.81
C ILE A 740 23.90 1.36 21.98
N VAL A 741 23.65 1.97 23.14
CA VAL A 741 24.47 1.82 24.35
C VAL A 741 23.58 1.79 25.59
N GLN A 742 23.91 0.92 26.54
CA GLN A 742 23.44 0.94 27.93
C GLN A 742 24.65 1.00 28.88
N HIS A 743 24.54 1.75 29.97
CA HIS A 743 25.43 1.68 31.14
C HIS A 743 24.58 1.33 32.36
N SER A 744 24.99 0.34 33.15
CA SER A 744 24.31 -0.10 34.38
C SER A 744 25.32 -0.57 35.44
N GLU A 745 24.84 -1.06 36.58
CA GLU A 745 25.69 -1.72 37.60
C GLU A 745 26.35 -3.01 37.08
N GLN A 746 25.80 -3.64 36.04
CA GLN A 746 26.45 -4.77 35.35
C GLN A 746 27.56 -4.32 34.35
N GLY A 747 27.85 -3.01 34.30
CA GLY A 747 28.80 -2.41 33.37
C GLY A 747 28.15 -1.85 32.10
N PRO A 748 28.96 -1.47 31.10
CA PRO A 748 28.50 -1.04 29.78
C PRO A 748 28.08 -2.23 28.91
N THR A 749 27.05 -2.03 28.07
CA THR A 749 26.70 -2.90 26.95
C THR A 749 26.51 -2.04 25.70
N ASN A 750 27.21 -2.40 24.62
CA ASN A 750 27.01 -1.81 23.30
C ASN A 750 26.13 -2.75 22.47
N TYR A 751 25.13 -2.21 21.79
CA TYR A 751 24.21 -2.94 20.92
C TYR A 751 24.44 -2.57 19.46
N PHE A 752 24.28 -3.55 18.57
CA PHE A 752 24.59 -3.44 17.15
C PHE A 752 23.37 -3.86 16.33
N TYR A 753 22.84 -2.95 15.52
CA TYR A 753 21.62 -3.16 14.75
C TYR A 753 21.89 -3.16 13.25
N LEU A 754 21.22 -4.06 12.53
CA LEU A 754 21.16 -4.13 11.07
C LEU A 754 19.70 -4.41 10.67
N ASN A 755 19.16 -3.67 9.70
CA ASN A 755 17.76 -3.79 9.26
C ASN A 755 16.74 -3.81 10.42
N ASN A 756 17.00 -2.96 11.42
CA ASN A 756 16.27 -2.82 12.68
C ASN A 756 16.24 -4.05 13.62
N GLN A 757 17.05 -5.07 13.36
CA GLN A 757 17.24 -6.24 14.22
C GLN A 757 18.51 -6.08 15.07
N LEU A 758 18.48 -6.50 16.35
CA LEU A 758 19.68 -6.59 17.18
C LEU A 758 20.55 -7.76 16.70
N VAL A 759 21.63 -7.49 15.98
CA VAL A 759 22.50 -8.53 15.41
C VAL A 759 23.73 -8.86 16.27
N ALA A 760 24.16 -7.97 17.17
CA ALA A 760 25.24 -8.28 18.11
C ALA A 760 25.23 -7.39 19.36
N GLU A 761 26.01 -7.81 20.35
CA GLU A 761 26.26 -7.10 21.60
C GLU A 761 27.74 -7.20 22.03
N SER A 762 28.22 -6.19 22.74
CA SER A 762 29.55 -6.16 23.35
C SER A 762 29.44 -5.71 24.80
N ARG A 763 29.91 -6.55 25.74
CA ARG A 763 29.93 -6.30 27.19
C ARG A 763 31.39 -6.19 27.70
N PRO A 764 32.02 -5.00 27.63
CA PRO A 764 33.37 -4.77 28.16
C PRO A 764 33.49 -5.20 29.63
N GLY A 765 34.39 -6.15 29.90
CA GLY A 765 34.58 -6.80 31.20
C GLY A 765 34.47 -8.33 31.15
N LEU A 766 33.86 -8.90 30.09
CA LEU A 766 33.72 -10.35 29.88
C LEU A 766 34.61 -10.90 28.73
N ALA A 767 35.72 -10.22 28.43
CA ALA A 767 36.63 -10.55 27.33
C ALA A 767 38.10 -10.29 27.70
N PRO A 768 39.07 -11.03 27.14
CA PRO A 768 40.47 -10.97 27.55
C PRO A 768 41.14 -9.62 27.31
N THR A 769 41.99 -9.22 28.25
CA THR A 769 42.62 -7.88 28.33
C THR A 769 43.90 -7.79 27.49
N SER A 770 43.81 -7.91 26.17
CA SER A 770 45.00 -7.96 25.28
C SER A 770 44.81 -7.37 23.86
N VAL A 771 44.14 -6.22 23.72
CA VAL A 771 44.13 -5.43 22.46
C VAL A 771 44.50 -3.97 22.73
N LYS A 772 45.16 -3.31 21.77
CA LYS A 772 45.58 -1.90 21.85
C LYS A 772 44.38 -0.94 21.90
N ALA A 773 44.62 0.30 22.33
CA ALA A 773 43.60 1.30 22.64
C ALA A 773 42.82 1.90 21.43
N ASP A 774 42.76 1.22 20.29
CA ASP A 774 42.08 1.68 19.08
C ASP A 774 41.45 0.55 18.25
N ALA A 775 40.31 0.88 17.63
CA ALA A 775 39.85 0.44 16.29
C ALA A 775 38.88 -0.74 16.02
N THR A 776 38.53 -1.63 16.96
CA THR A 776 37.57 -2.74 16.66
C THR A 776 36.62 -3.07 17.82
N PRO A 777 35.31 -3.31 17.59
CA PRO A 777 34.38 -3.71 18.64
C PRO A 777 34.64 -5.15 19.12
N ASN A 778 34.92 -5.29 20.41
CA ASN A 778 35.06 -6.60 21.07
C ASN A 778 33.67 -7.21 21.34
N ILE A 779 33.06 -7.78 20.29
CA ILE A 779 31.71 -8.37 20.35
C ILE A 779 31.74 -9.63 21.22
N THR A 780 30.92 -9.63 22.27
CA THR A 780 30.80 -10.76 23.20
C THR A 780 29.78 -11.78 22.70
N ARG A 781 28.79 -11.35 21.92
CA ARG A 781 27.80 -12.25 21.30
C ARG A 781 27.24 -11.72 19.98
N ARG A 782 27.14 -12.62 18.99
CA ARG A 782 26.60 -12.39 17.64
C ARG A 782 25.31 -13.20 17.45
N TYR A 783 24.18 -12.54 17.25
CA TYR A 783 22.88 -13.19 17.02
C TYR A 783 22.71 -13.54 15.53
N ILE A 784 22.17 -14.72 15.23
CA ILE A 784 22.02 -15.25 13.88
C ILE A 784 20.53 -15.54 13.61
N TYR A 785 19.99 -14.91 12.56
CA TYR A 785 18.58 -14.98 12.20
C TYR A 785 18.36 -15.72 10.87
N ALA A 786 17.33 -16.55 10.83
CA ALA A 786 16.67 -16.98 9.59
C ALA A 786 15.52 -16.00 9.31
N HIS A 787 15.75 -15.04 8.41
CA HIS A 787 14.88 -13.86 8.19
C HIS A 787 14.65 -13.08 9.51
N HIS A 788 13.55 -13.35 10.22
CA HIS A 788 13.21 -12.69 11.49
C HIS A 788 13.26 -13.61 12.72
N VAL A 789 13.45 -14.93 12.53
CA VAL A 789 13.53 -15.90 13.63
C VAL A 789 14.98 -16.07 14.07
N PRO A 790 15.32 -15.89 15.36
CA PRO A 790 16.66 -16.20 15.88
C PRO A 790 16.88 -17.72 15.89
N VAL A 791 17.90 -18.20 15.18
CA VAL A 791 18.22 -19.63 15.02
C VAL A 791 19.54 -20.04 15.65
N GLY A 792 20.35 -19.07 16.05
CA GLY A 792 21.57 -19.32 16.80
C GLY A 792 22.20 -18.04 17.33
N PHE A 793 23.25 -18.20 18.12
CA PHE A 793 24.22 -17.14 18.40
C PHE A 793 25.61 -17.71 18.60
N ILE A 794 26.63 -16.90 18.33
CA ILE A 794 28.02 -17.19 18.67
C ILE A 794 28.36 -16.43 19.95
N ASP A 795 28.97 -17.11 20.92
CA ASP A 795 29.45 -16.52 22.16
C ASP A 795 30.98 -16.49 22.19
N TYR A 796 31.56 -15.33 22.49
CA TYR A 796 33.01 -15.07 22.44
C TYR A 796 33.66 -14.93 23.82
N THR A 797 32.88 -15.09 24.91
CA THR A 797 33.33 -14.84 26.30
C THR A 797 34.40 -15.82 26.81
N GLY A 798 34.69 -16.90 26.09
CA GLY A 798 35.66 -17.93 26.47
C GLY A 798 37.14 -17.55 26.36
N GLY A 799 37.49 -16.41 25.77
CA GLY A 799 38.88 -16.03 25.46
C GLY A 799 39.14 -15.44 24.06
N GLY A 800 38.11 -15.00 23.33
CA GLY A 800 38.24 -14.43 21.98
C GLY A 800 37.82 -15.38 20.86
N PRO A 801 38.02 -15.01 19.57
CA PRO A 801 37.52 -15.75 18.41
C PRO A 801 37.86 -17.24 18.41
N ASP A 802 39.09 -17.57 18.77
CA ASP A 802 39.68 -18.92 18.82
C ASP A 802 39.01 -19.85 19.87
N THR A 803 38.15 -19.29 20.74
CA THR A 803 37.41 -20.00 21.79
C THR A 803 35.89 -19.94 21.60
N ALA A 804 35.43 -19.35 20.50
CA ALA A 804 34.03 -18.98 20.30
C ALA A 804 33.11 -20.20 20.14
N GLN A 805 31.94 -20.15 20.77
CA GLN A 805 31.00 -21.27 20.83
C GLN A 805 29.68 -20.93 20.13
N LEU A 806 29.29 -21.78 19.17
CA LEU A 806 28.01 -21.69 18.48
C LEU A 806 26.91 -22.41 19.28
N PHE A 807 25.85 -21.67 19.61
CA PHE A 807 24.65 -22.19 20.26
C PHE A 807 23.47 -22.17 19.30
N ALA A 808 22.68 -23.24 19.32
CA ALA A 808 21.42 -23.35 18.58
C ALA A 808 20.26 -22.75 19.39
N VAL A 809 19.50 -21.85 18.78
CA VAL A 809 18.31 -21.23 19.38
C VAL A 809 17.06 -21.83 18.74
N HIS A 810 16.18 -22.37 19.58
CA HIS A 810 14.91 -22.95 19.19
C HIS A 810 13.80 -22.01 19.65
N ALA A 811 13.11 -21.39 18.70
CA ALA A 811 12.05 -20.42 18.91
C ALA A 811 10.66 -21.05 18.78
N ASP A 812 9.62 -20.31 19.20
CA ASP A 812 8.22 -20.66 18.97
C ASP A 812 7.67 -20.15 17.61
N PHE A 813 6.37 -20.35 17.36
CA PHE A 813 5.65 -19.89 16.17
C PHE A 813 5.72 -18.37 15.92
N LEU A 814 5.97 -17.55 16.96
CA LEU A 814 6.15 -16.11 16.81
C LEU A 814 7.61 -15.72 16.57
N GLY A 815 8.55 -16.67 16.69
CA GLY A 815 9.99 -16.40 16.67
C GLY A 815 10.57 -16.01 18.03
N ALA A 816 9.84 -16.17 19.14
CA ALA A 816 10.38 -15.90 20.47
C ALA A 816 11.23 -17.10 20.97
N PRO A 817 12.50 -16.90 21.41
CA PRO A 817 13.35 -18.00 21.87
C PRO A 817 12.74 -18.74 23.07
N ARG A 818 12.66 -20.08 23.00
CA ARG A 818 12.18 -20.94 24.12
C ARG A 818 13.30 -21.79 24.73
N LEU A 819 14.22 -22.25 23.90
CA LEU A 819 15.22 -23.26 24.23
C LEU A 819 16.55 -22.91 23.54
N VAL A 820 17.68 -23.09 24.25
CA VAL A 820 19.04 -22.98 23.71
C VAL A 820 19.83 -24.24 24.05
N THR A 821 20.55 -24.76 23.05
CA THR A 821 21.38 -25.96 23.16
C THR A 821 22.76 -25.76 22.54
N ASP A 822 23.80 -26.34 23.14
CA ASP A 822 25.16 -26.29 22.59
C ASP A 822 25.47 -27.42 21.59
N ALA A 823 26.72 -27.47 21.11
CA ALA A 823 27.23 -28.50 20.21
C ALA A 823 27.11 -29.94 20.71
N ARG A 824 27.01 -30.17 22.04
CA ARG A 824 26.81 -31.51 22.65
C ARG A 824 25.33 -31.85 22.81
N GLN A 825 24.43 -31.02 22.26
CA GLN A 825 22.98 -31.08 22.47
C GLN A 825 22.58 -30.96 23.95
N ALA A 826 23.42 -30.36 24.80
CA ALA A 826 23.10 -30.12 26.19
C ALA A 826 22.17 -28.90 26.32
N LEU A 827 21.31 -28.91 27.35
CA LEU A 827 20.41 -27.80 27.64
C LEU A 827 21.17 -26.65 28.31
N ARG A 828 21.20 -25.47 27.68
CA ARG A 828 21.95 -24.30 28.17
C ARG A 828 21.07 -23.13 28.58
N TRP A 829 19.85 -23.02 28.01
CA TRP A 829 18.80 -22.13 28.50
C TRP A 829 17.42 -22.70 28.13
N LEU A 830 16.45 -22.58 29.04
CA LEU A 830 15.03 -22.88 28.81
C LEU A 830 14.20 -21.78 29.46
N ALA A 831 13.15 -21.27 28.82
CA ALA A 831 12.27 -20.27 29.43
C ALA A 831 10.78 -20.52 29.24
N ALA A 832 10.02 -20.35 30.33
CA ALA A 832 8.59 -20.14 30.28
C ALA A 832 8.29 -18.69 29.90
N TYR A 833 7.23 -18.46 29.12
CA TYR A 833 6.73 -17.11 28.84
C TYR A 833 5.40 -16.90 29.56
N SER A 834 5.26 -15.75 30.23
CA SER A 834 3.98 -15.31 30.81
C SER A 834 2.94 -15.06 29.71
N PRO A 835 1.64 -14.95 30.05
CA PRO A 835 0.60 -14.51 29.11
C PRO A 835 0.88 -13.14 28.47
N THR A 836 1.73 -12.33 29.10
CA THR A 836 2.20 -11.00 28.64
C THR A 836 3.65 -11.00 28.14
N GLY A 837 4.22 -12.16 27.82
CA GLY A 837 5.53 -12.26 27.14
C GLY A 837 6.79 -12.09 28.03
N ALA A 838 6.67 -11.95 29.36
CA ALA A 838 7.83 -12.01 30.25
C ALA A 838 8.45 -13.42 30.20
N ALA A 839 9.75 -13.53 29.91
CA ALA A 839 10.46 -14.80 29.91
C ALA A 839 11.12 -15.09 31.28
N THR A 840 10.84 -16.26 31.85
CA THR A 840 11.45 -16.74 33.10
C THR A 840 12.28 -17.99 32.82
N ARG A 841 13.59 -17.94 33.10
CA ARG A 841 14.48 -19.09 32.90
C ARG A 841 14.13 -20.22 33.88
N LEU A 842 13.85 -21.40 33.33
CA LEU A 842 13.53 -22.63 34.08
C LEU A 842 14.76 -23.48 34.37
N ALA A 843 15.69 -23.54 33.41
CA ALA A 843 16.85 -24.40 33.44
C ALA A 843 17.98 -23.84 32.56
N GLY A 844 19.19 -24.36 32.78
CA GLY A 844 20.41 -23.95 32.07
C GLY A 844 21.19 -22.85 32.79
N ASP A 845 22.47 -22.77 32.46
CA ASP A 845 23.49 -21.87 33.01
C ASP A 845 23.57 -20.52 32.27
N LEU A 846 23.23 -20.51 30.98
CA LEU A 846 23.31 -19.33 30.12
C LEU A 846 22.22 -18.28 30.44
N ALA A 847 22.45 -17.04 30.02
CA ALA A 847 21.45 -15.98 29.93
C ALA A 847 21.24 -15.59 28.46
N LEU A 848 19.98 -15.34 28.07
CA LEU A 848 19.58 -14.85 26.75
C LEU A 848 18.57 -13.73 26.94
N ASP A 849 18.80 -12.60 26.24
CA ASP A 849 18.07 -11.35 26.48
C ASP A 849 17.07 -10.99 25.37
N LEU A 850 17.07 -11.71 24.24
CA LEU A 850 15.98 -11.65 23.26
C LEU A 850 14.65 -12.15 23.86
N ARG A 851 13.53 -11.54 23.46
CA ARG A 851 12.17 -11.86 23.94
C ARG A 851 11.23 -12.13 22.76
N LEU A 852 10.06 -11.49 22.69
CA LEU A 852 9.23 -11.47 21.48
C LEU A 852 9.99 -10.74 20.33
N PRO A 853 9.58 -10.88 19.05
CA PRO A 853 10.24 -10.17 17.95
C PRO A 853 10.36 -8.66 18.17
N GLY A 854 11.56 -8.13 17.92
CA GLY A 854 11.95 -6.74 18.21
C GLY A 854 12.43 -6.48 19.65
N GLN A 855 12.05 -7.33 20.61
CA GLN A 855 12.22 -7.06 22.04
C GLN A 855 13.55 -7.56 22.63
N VAL A 856 14.21 -6.68 23.39
CA VAL A 856 15.47 -6.93 24.11
C VAL A 856 15.29 -6.61 25.60
N PHE A 857 15.47 -7.60 26.46
CA PHE A 857 15.36 -7.47 27.91
C PHE A 857 16.46 -6.59 28.53
N ASP A 858 16.07 -5.80 29.51
CA ASP A 858 16.95 -4.94 30.28
C ASP A 858 17.06 -5.43 31.74
N HIS A 859 18.24 -5.91 32.11
CA HIS A 859 18.53 -6.41 33.46
C HIS A 859 18.45 -5.35 34.56
N ALA A 860 18.60 -4.06 34.23
CA ALA A 860 18.56 -2.99 35.22
C ALA A 860 17.12 -2.61 35.61
N THR A 861 16.14 -2.85 34.74
CA THR A 861 14.75 -2.43 34.95
C THR A 861 13.76 -3.59 35.08
N GLY A 862 14.01 -4.69 34.35
CA GLY A 862 13.08 -5.81 34.13
C GLY A 862 12.24 -5.67 32.86
N TRP A 863 12.38 -4.57 32.12
CA TRP A 863 11.55 -4.23 30.96
C TRP A 863 12.17 -4.70 29.64
N HIS A 864 11.39 -4.59 28.55
CA HIS A 864 11.84 -4.94 27.21
C HIS A 864 11.95 -3.67 26.35
N ASP A 865 13.13 -3.37 25.81
CA ASP A 865 13.29 -2.36 24.76
C ASP A 865 12.80 -2.93 23.41
N ASN A 866 11.93 -2.20 22.71
CA ASN A 866 11.33 -2.61 21.43
C ASN A 866 11.47 -1.50 20.37
N VAL A 867 12.73 -1.17 20.04
CA VAL A 867 13.16 -0.19 19.02
C VAL A 867 12.65 1.24 19.27
N MET A 868 11.37 1.52 19.02
CA MET A 868 10.76 2.85 19.15
C MET A 868 10.06 3.06 20.49
N ARG A 869 9.74 1.98 21.23
CA ARG A 869 9.01 2.00 22.50
C ARG A 869 9.60 1.01 23.50
N THR A 870 9.37 1.22 24.79
CA THR A 870 9.73 0.31 25.89
C THR A 870 8.48 -0.43 26.37
N TYR A 871 8.52 -1.76 26.39
CA TYR A 871 7.41 -2.64 26.77
C TYR A 871 7.59 -3.16 28.21
N LEU A 872 6.53 -3.05 29.01
CA LEU A 872 6.45 -3.58 30.37
C LEU A 872 5.64 -4.86 30.36
N PRO A 873 6.25 -6.06 30.41
CA PRO A 873 5.49 -7.29 30.42
C PRO A 873 4.76 -7.53 31.75
N GLU A 874 5.12 -6.84 32.85
CA GLU A 874 4.33 -6.86 34.09
C GLU A 874 3.00 -6.10 33.98
N ALA A 875 2.92 -5.13 33.06
CA ALA A 875 1.72 -4.36 32.75
C ALA A 875 1.07 -4.75 31.40
N GLY A 876 1.77 -5.51 30.56
CA GLY A 876 1.33 -5.94 29.23
C GLY A 876 1.18 -4.81 28.20
N GLN A 877 1.80 -3.65 28.42
CA GLN A 877 1.64 -2.42 27.62
C GLN A 877 2.99 -1.73 27.36
N TYR A 878 2.97 -0.72 26.49
CA TYR A 878 4.10 0.20 26.30
C TYR A 878 4.19 1.30 27.38
N LEU A 879 5.41 1.80 27.58
CA LEU A 879 5.70 3.04 28.31
C LEU A 879 5.25 4.24 27.51
N GLU A 880 5.80 4.46 26.32
CA GLU A 880 5.52 5.63 25.48
C GLU A 880 4.21 5.48 24.69
N PRO A 881 3.52 6.60 24.37
CA PRO A 881 2.45 6.60 23.38
C PRO A 881 2.96 6.16 22.00
N ASP A 882 2.08 5.66 21.14
CA ASP A 882 2.43 5.36 19.75
C ASP A 882 2.97 6.60 19.00
N PRO A 883 4.19 6.55 18.41
CA PRO A 883 4.80 7.72 17.77
C PRO A 883 4.09 8.19 16.49
N LEU A 884 3.23 7.34 15.87
CA LEU A 884 2.31 7.77 14.80
C LEU A 884 1.22 8.72 15.31
N GLY A 885 0.86 8.61 16.61
CA GLY A 885 -0.36 9.18 17.15
C GLY A 885 -1.63 8.42 16.69
N PRO A 886 -2.79 9.08 16.67
CA PRO A 886 -4.06 8.45 16.34
C PRO A 886 -4.21 8.17 14.83
N ILE A 887 -4.40 6.90 14.52
CA ILE A 887 -4.89 6.33 13.25
C ILE A 887 -6.14 5.47 13.57
N PRO A 888 -6.90 4.95 12.58
CA PRO A 888 -8.08 4.15 12.87
C PRO A 888 -7.78 2.95 13.79
N GLU A 889 -8.59 2.82 14.84
CA GLU A 889 -8.59 1.72 15.82
C GLU A 889 -7.28 1.42 16.58
N ASN A 890 -6.20 2.20 16.40
CA ASN A 890 -4.96 2.00 17.17
C ASN A 890 -5.07 2.52 18.61
N GLN A 891 -4.44 1.81 19.54
CA GLN A 891 -4.45 2.13 20.96
C GLN A 891 -3.17 2.88 21.35
N ALA A 892 -3.27 3.93 22.18
CA ALA A 892 -2.12 4.77 22.54
C ALA A 892 -0.95 3.99 23.18
N PHE A 893 -1.24 3.04 24.09
CA PHE A 893 -0.22 2.27 24.84
C PHE A 893 -0.30 0.75 24.61
N GLY A 894 -1.27 0.29 23.82
CA GLY A 894 -1.50 -1.14 23.60
C GLY A 894 -0.33 -1.82 22.87
N TYR A 895 0.06 -3.01 23.35
CA TYR A 895 0.94 -3.91 22.60
C TYR A 895 0.10 -5.03 21.99
N ALA A 896 0.23 -5.24 20.68
CA ALA A 896 -0.28 -6.41 19.98
C ALA A 896 -1.77 -6.72 20.27
N ASP A 897 -2.62 -5.68 20.38
CA ASP A 897 -4.05 -5.77 20.75
C ASP A 897 -4.32 -6.57 22.05
N GLN A 898 -3.43 -6.45 23.05
CA GLN A 898 -3.44 -7.29 24.26
C GLN A 898 -3.44 -8.81 23.95
N GLN A 899 -2.97 -9.21 22.77
CA GLN A 899 -2.79 -10.61 22.34
C GLN A 899 -1.29 -10.91 22.04
N PRO A 900 -0.34 -10.64 22.97
CA PRO A 900 1.11 -10.84 22.78
C PRO A 900 1.55 -12.31 22.56
N ARG A 901 0.61 -13.26 22.63
CA ARG A 901 0.81 -14.69 22.37
C ARG A 901 0.26 -15.14 20.99
N ARG A 902 -0.23 -14.18 20.19
CA ARG A 902 -0.75 -14.38 18.82
C ARG A 902 -0.19 -13.36 17.84
N TYR A 903 -0.08 -12.09 18.25
CA TYR A 903 0.40 -11.00 17.41
C TYR A 903 1.74 -10.44 17.91
N VAL A 904 2.48 -9.79 17.00
CA VAL A 904 3.77 -9.15 17.27
C VAL A 904 3.83 -7.75 16.65
N ASP A 905 4.55 -6.85 17.31
CA ASP A 905 4.92 -5.52 16.81
C ASP A 905 6.45 -5.39 16.75
N PRO A 906 7.09 -5.76 15.62
CA PRO A 906 8.54 -5.70 15.49
C PRO A 906 9.07 -4.30 15.13
N LEU A 907 8.18 -3.34 14.80
CA LEU A 907 8.54 -2.04 14.19
C LEU A 907 7.46 -0.94 14.32
N GLY A 908 6.23 -1.22 13.88
CA GLY A 908 5.35 -0.26 13.19
C GLY A 908 4.41 -0.78 12.05
N LEU A 909 4.86 -0.86 10.77
CA LEU A 909 4.05 -0.55 9.52
C LEU A 909 3.87 -1.68 8.43
N VAL A 910 2.99 -1.51 7.40
CA VAL A 910 2.38 -2.60 6.54
C VAL A 910 1.76 -2.21 5.12
N LEU A 911 2.32 -2.49 3.89
CA LEU A 911 1.64 -2.55 2.51
C LEU A 911 2.59 -2.80 1.25
N PHE A 912 2.22 -3.54 0.17
CA PHE A 912 3.00 -4.32 -0.89
C PHE A 912 3.81 -3.67 -2.08
N ALA A 913 4.83 -4.38 -2.63
CA ALA A 913 5.45 -4.27 -4.01
C ALA A 913 6.40 -5.46 -4.42
N PHE A 914 6.62 -5.77 -5.73
CA PHE A 914 7.38 -6.97 -6.23
C PHE A 914 8.42 -6.69 -7.35
N ASP A 915 9.72 -6.60 -7.08
CA ASP A 915 10.71 -6.33 -8.15
C ASP A 915 11.01 -7.54 -9.06
N GLY A 916 11.61 -7.28 -10.22
CA GLY A 916 11.88 -8.26 -11.27
C GLY A 916 13.14 -9.09 -11.09
N THR A 917 13.30 -10.11 -11.93
CA THR A 917 14.48 -10.97 -11.90
C THR A 917 15.73 -10.11 -12.02
N ARG A 918 16.67 -10.33 -11.11
CA ARG A 918 17.88 -9.54 -11.04
C ARG A 918 17.63 -8.06 -10.75
N ASN A 919 16.55 -7.72 -10.01
CA ASN A 919 16.13 -6.37 -9.57
C ASN A 919 15.67 -6.29 -8.09
N GLY A 920 15.69 -5.09 -7.51
CA GLY A 920 15.86 -4.83 -6.07
C GLY A 920 16.25 -3.36 -5.78
N PRO A 921 16.36 -2.93 -4.49
CA PRO A 921 16.44 -1.51 -4.07
C PRO A 921 17.57 -0.74 -4.71
N ASP A 922 18.61 -1.51 -5.00
CA ASP A 922 19.86 -1.06 -5.49
C ASP A 922 19.75 -0.57 -6.95
N THR A 923 19.19 -1.36 -7.87
CA THR A 923 19.37 -1.13 -9.33
C THR A 923 18.54 0.01 -9.91
N LEU A 924 17.75 0.68 -9.08
CA LEU A 924 16.84 1.74 -9.51
C LEU A 924 15.93 1.25 -10.66
N SER A 925 15.40 0.04 -10.52
CA SER A 925 14.33 -0.46 -11.39
C SER A 925 13.12 0.46 -11.29
N ASN A 926 12.27 0.43 -12.29
CA ASN A 926 11.04 1.21 -12.31
C ASN A 926 10.08 0.76 -11.18
N VAL A 927 10.14 -0.50 -10.76
CA VAL A 927 9.43 -1.00 -9.57
C VAL A 927 9.97 -0.39 -8.28
N TRP A 928 11.29 -0.30 -8.10
CA TRP A 928 11.87 0.38 -6.93
C TRP A 928 11.54 1.87 -6.96
N LYS A 929 11.80 2.56 -8.07
CA LYS A 929 11.52 4.00 -8.26
C LYS A 929 10.05 4.32 -7.91
N LEU A 930 9.10 3.54 -8.42
CA LEU A 930 7.67 3.66 -8.06
C LEU A 930 7.41 3.35 -6.58
N SER A 931 7.97 2.27 -6.01
CA SER A 931 7.75 1.92 -4.59
C SER A 931 8.19 3.04 -3.64
N GLN A 932 9.29 3.75 -3.93
CA GLN A 932 9.77 4.85 -3.10
C GLN A 932 8.99 6.16 -3.33
N ALA A 933 8.30 6.27 -4.47
CA ALA A 933 7.42 7.39 -4.77
C ALA A 933 5.97 7.16 -4.30
N TYR A 934 5.58 5.94 -3.90
CA TYR A 934 4.20 5.63 -3.48
C TYR A 934 3.83 6.37 -2.18
N THR A 935 2.62 6.95 -2.13
CA THR A 935 2.15 7.75 -0.97
C THR A 935 0.70 7.45 -0.53
N ASP A 936 0.02 6.50 -1.19
CA ASP A 936 -1.30 6.02 -0.75
C ASP A 936 -1.24 5.15 0.52
N GLY A 937 -0.06 4.62 0.86
CA GLY A 937 0.19 3.80 2.05
C GLY A 937 1.68 3.49 2.24
N PRO A 938 2.04 2.65 3.25
CA PRO A 938 3.41 2.23 3.56
C PRO A 938 4.03 1.21 2.55
N VAL A 939 5.26 0.75 2.86
CA VAL A 939 6.20 -0.15 2.13
C VAL A 939 6.36 -1.64 2.57
N TYR A 940 6.20 -2.62 1.69
CA TYR A 940 6.50 -4.06 1.78
C TYR A 940 7.03 -4.50 0.41
N TYR A 941 8.17 -3.93 0.05
CA TYR A 941 8.82 -4.14 -1.22
C TYR A 941 9.72 -5.38 -1.15
N HIS A 942 9.60 -6.30 -2.12
CA HIS A 942 10.43 -7.49 -2.23
C HIS A 942 11.38 -7.42 -3.44
N THR A 943 12.63 -7.86 -3.28
CA THR A 943 13.54 -8.12 -4.42
C THR A 943 13.01 -9.24 -5.28
N GLY A 944 13.25 -9.18 -6.59
CA GLY A 944 12.85 -10.26 -7.48
C GLY A 944 13.79 -11.47 -7.42
N PRO A 945 13.44 -12.57 -8.13
CA PRO A 945 14.25 -13.78 -8.16
C PRO A 945 15.52 -13.53 -9.00
N GLY A 946 16.67 -13.28 -8.38
CA GLY A 946 17.89 -12.84 -9.06
C GLY A 946 18.55 -11.59 -8.47
N ASN A 947 19.90 -11.53 -8.46
CA ASN A 947 20.73 -10.37 -8.08
C ASN A 947 20.97 -9.48 -9.26
N SER A 948 21.06 -8.19 -8.94
CA SER A 948 21.99 -7.28 -9.55
C SER A 948 23.31 -7.97 -9.95
N MET A 949 24.09 -8.49 -9.00
CA MET A 949 25.53 -8.71 -9.17
C MET A 949 25.97 -9.69 -10.29
N TYR A 950 25.52 -10.94 -10.37
CA TYR A 950 25.92 -11.90 -11.43
C TYR A 950 24.73 -12.78 -11.92
N LEU A 951 24.94 -13.87 -12.67
CA LEU A 951 23.90 -14.86 -13.05
C LEU A 951 24.21 -16.25 -12.45
N ASP A 952 23.19 -16.93 -11.96
CA ASP A 952 23.20 -18.22 -11.24
C ASP A 952 21.77 -18.83 -11.22
N TRP A 953 21.56 -19.91 -10.45
CA TRP A 953 20.36 -20.77 -10.40
C TRP A 953 18.93 -20.16 -10.41
N ASP A 954 18.36 -19.65 -9.32
CA ASP A 954 17.12 -18.85 -9.33
C ASP A 954 17.18 -17.65 -10.31
N GLY A 955 18.31 -16.96 -10.49
CA GLY A 955 18.43 -15.92 -11.53
C GLY A 955 18.12 -16.44 -12.95
N ALA A 956 18.46 -17.70 -13.22
CA ALA A 956 18.17 -18.42 -14.46
C ALA A 956 16.80 -19.12 -14.46
N THR A 957 16.25 -19.50 -13.29
CA THR A 957 15.10 -20.41 -13.18
C THR A 957 13.92 -19.92 -12.35
N GLY A 958 13.98 -18.74 -11.75
CA GLY A 958 12.92 -18.22 -10.88
C GLY A 958 12.54 -19.15 -9.72
N TRP A 959 13.47 -19.99 -9.23
CA TRP A 959 13.26 -20.88 -8.08
C TRP A 959 12.76 -20.11 -6.85
N ASP A 960 13.08 -18.83 -6.67
CA ASP A 960 12.69 -18.05 -5.49
C ASP A 960 11.25 -17.52 -5.53
N ALA A 961 10.52 -17.82 -6.60
CA ALA A 961 9.11 -17.48 -6.74
C ALA A 961 8.22 -17.89 -5.54
N PRO A 962 8.23 -19.14 -5.01
CA PRO A 962 7.30 -19.54 -3.96
C PRO A 962 7.51 -18.84 -2.61
N GLN A 963 8.74 -18.51 -2.20
CA GLN A 963 9.03 -17.78 -0.96
C GLN A 963 8.82 -16.28 -1.15
N ILE A 964 9.07 -15.71 -2.33
CA ILE A 964 8.68 -14.32 -2.63
C ILE A 964 7.15 -14.18 -2.50
N LEU A 965 6.40 -15.11 -3.09
CA LEU A 965 4.94 -15.19 -2.95
C LEU A 965 4.52 -15.39 -1.49
N GLU A 966 5.07 -16.38 -0.79
CA GLU A 966 4.73 -16.68 0.61
C GLU A 966 5.05 -15.53 1.56
N ASN A 967 6.20 -14.86 1.40
CA ASN A 967 6.58 -13.70 2.20
C ASN A 967 5.57 -12.55 2.03
N GLN A 968 5.17 -12.28 0.79
CA GLN A 968 4.19 -11.23 0.48
C GLN A 968 2.77 -11.65 0.86
N TRP A 969 2.45 -12.95 0.81
CA TRP A 969 1.17 -13.52 1.21
C TRP A 969 0.99 -13.47 2.73
N GLN A 970 1.97 -13.93 3.50
CA GLN A 970 1.98 -13.79 4.95
C GLN A 970 1.99 -12.31 5.38
N SER A 971 2.61 -11.42 4.60
CA SER A 971 2.52 -9.95 4.80
C SER A 971 1.13 -9.39 4.47
N LEU A 972 0.43 -9.92 3.48
CA LEU A 972 -0.97 -9.58 3.18
C LEU A 972 -1.92 -10.09 4.27
N LEU A 973 -1.76 -11.33 4.72
CA LEU A 973 -2.53 -11.88 5.83
C LEU A 973 -2.28 -11.08 7.11
N ASN A 974 -1.03 -10.68 7.39
CA ASN A 974 -0.69 -9.75 8.46
C ASN A 974 -1.40 -8.39 8.32
N ALA A 975 -1.58 -7.88 7.11
CA ALA A 975 -2.30 -6.62 6.86
C ALA A 975 -3.80 -6.78 7.10
N LEU A 976 -4.43 -7.75 6.43
CA LEU A 976 -5.87 -7.97 6.44
C LEU A 976 -6.37 -8.47 7.80
N GLU A 977 -5.57 -9.24 8.56
CA GLU A 977 -5.89 -9.66 9.93
C GLU A 977 -5.92 -8.47 10.91
N ARG A 978 -5.19 -7.38 10.61
CA ARG A 978 -5.25 -6.11 11.35
C ARG A 978 -6.43 -5.22 10.93
N THR A 979 -6.99 -5.40 9.73
CA THR A 979 -8.13 -4.62 9.21
C THR A 979 -9.49 -5.26 9.55
N ALA A 980 -9.67 -5.71 10.79
CA ALA A 980 -10.82 -6.55 11.19
C ALA A 980 -12.19 -5.82 11.24
N SER A 981 -12.21 -4.51 10.98
CA SER A 981 -13.44 -3.74 10.74
C SER A 981 -14.07 -4.16 9.41
N ARG A 982 -15.20 -4.87 9.45
CA ARG A 982 -15.89 -5.50 8.30
C ARG A 982 -16.37 -4.55 7.19
N ASN A 983 -16.09 -3.25 7.27
CA ASN A 983 -16.76 -2.20 6.52
C ASN A 983 -15.80 -1.26 5.76
N GLU A 984 -14.50 -1.29 6.07
CA GLU A 984 -13.49 -0.47 5.38
C GLU A 984 -12.82 -1.31 4.28
N ARG A 985 -12.70 -0.77 3.07
CA ARG A 985 -12.03 -1.43 1.94
C ARG A 985 -10.55 -1.10 1.97
N LEU A 986 -9.69 -2.09 2.18
CA LEU A 986 -8.25 -1.92 2.02
C LEU A 986 -7.91 -1.87 0.51
N PRO A 987 -7.36 -0.77 -0.01
CA PRO A 987 -6.82 -0.75 -1.36
C PRO A 987 -5.61 -1.70 -1.46
N ILE A 988 -5.65 -2.58 -2.47
CA ILE A 988 -4.54 -3.44 -2.85
C ILE A 988 -4.00 -2.94 -4.17
N ASP A 989 -2.71 -2.64 -4.18
CA ASP A 989 -1.96 -2.14 -5.32
C ASP A 989 -0.71 -2.99 -5.48
N ILE A 990 -0.39 -3.35 -6.71
CA ILE A 990 0.73 -4.24 -7.05
C ILE A 990 1.55 -3.58 -8.17
N ILE A 991 2.87 -3.65 -8.05
CA ILE A 991 3.80 -3.30 -9.13
C ILE A 991 4.86 -4.39 -9.24
N GLY A 992 5.27 -4.72 -10.48
CA GLY A 992 6.39 -5.62 -10.73
C GLY A 992 6.92 -5.65 -12.16
N TYR A 993 8.06 -6.34 -12.34
CA TYR A 993 8.84 -6.38 -13.60
C TYR A 993 9.29 -7.81 -13.90
N SER A 994 9.39 -8.27 -15.16
CA SER A 994 10.05 -9.54 -15.50
C SER A 994 9.39 -10.74 -14.81
N ARG A 995 10.14 -11.62 -14.14
CA ARG A 995 9.56 -12.66 -13.27
C ARG A 995 8.78 -12.09 -12.10
N GLY A 996 9.16 -10.91 -11.60
CA GLY A 996 8.40 -10.16 -10.58
C GLY A 996 7.04 -9.67 -11.09
N ALA A 997 6.90 -9.37 -12.38
CA ALA A 997 5.60 -9.11 -13.02
C ALA A 997 4.76 -10.39 -13.13
N ALA A 998 5.39 -11.52 -13.41
CA ALA A 998 4.72 -12.83 -13.39
C ALA A 998 4.28 -13.22 -11.96
N LEU A 999 5.09 -12.92 -10.95
CA LEU A 999 4.72 -13.08 -9.53
C LEU A 999 3.64 -12.08 -9.08
N ALA A 1000 3.67 -10.84 -9.58
CA ALA A 1000 2.64 -9.83 -9.34
C ALA A 1000 1.27 -10.28 -9.89
N ARG A 1001 1.24 -10.83 -11.11
CA ARG A 1001 0.04 -11.45 -11.72
C ARG A 1001 -0.45 -12.60 -10.85
N HIS A 1002 0.41 -13.57 -10.55
CA HIS A 1002 0.04 -14.73 -9.74
C HIS A 1002 -0.43 -14.38 -8.34
N PHE A 1003 0.25 -13.46 -7.65
CA PHE A 1003 -0.14 -12.94 -6.35
C PHE A 1003 -1.51 -12.25 -6.42
N GLY A 1004 -1.72 -11.36 -7.40
CA GLY A 1004 -3.01 -10.72 -7.62
C GLY A 1004 -4.14 -11.72 -7.92
N ASN A 1005 -3.83 -12.84 -8.56
CA ASN A 1005 -4.77 -13.94 -8.77
C ASN A 1005 -5.04 -14.72 -7.49
N LEU A 1006 -4.04 -15.04 -6.66
CA LEU A 1006 -4.26 -15.65 -5.33
C LEU A 1006 -5.17 -14.76 -4.46
N ILE A 1007 -4.98 -13.44 -4.47
CA ILE A 1007 -5.87 -12.50 -3.79
C ILE A 1007 -7.29 -12.59 -4.35
N ASN A 1008 -7.46 -12.55 -5.67
CA ASN A 1008 -8.77 -12.66 -6.31
C ASN A 1008 -9.44 -14.04 -6.09
N GLN A 1009 -8.70 -15.14 -6.14
CA GLN A 1009 -9.19 -16.50 -5.87
C GLN A 1009 -9.81 -16.58 -4.47
N HIS A 1010 -9.23 -15.86 -3.49
CA HIS A 1010 -9.76 -15.70 -2.13
C HIS A 1010 -10.67 -14.48 -1.92
N THR A 1011 -10.95 -13.68 -2.94
CA THR A 1011 -11.85 -12.52 -2.87
C THR A 1011 -13.18 -12.80 -3.55
N ARG A 1012 -14.29 -12.55 -2.86
CA ARG A 1012 -15.63 -12.51 -3.47
C ARG A 1012 -16.26 -11.17 -3.12
N ASN A 1013 -16.90 -10.50 -4.08
CA ASN A 1013 -17.74 -9.33 -3.80
C ASN A 1013 -16.98 -8.11 -3.21
N GLY A 1014 -15.65 -8.06 -3.33
CA GLY A 1014 -14.80 -7.08 -2.63
C GLY A 1014 -14.52 -7.43 -1.15
N LEU A 1015 -14.76 -8.68 -0.75
CA LEU A 1015 -14.42 -9.26 0.55
C LEU A 1015 -13.41 -10.39 0.35
N PHE A 1016 -12.19 -10.20 0.87
CA PHE A 1016 -11.20 -11.27 0.96
C PHE A 1016 -11.60 -12.28 2.04
N SER A 1017 -11.25 -13.55 1.86
CA SER A 1017 -11.50 -14.65 2.80
C SER A 1017 -10.49 -15.77 2.58
N TYR A 1018 -9.42 -15.79 3.37
CA TYR A 1018 -8.46 -16.89 3.41
C TYR A 1018 -8.50 -17.62 4.75
N ARG A 1019 -8.34 -18.94 4.72
CA ARG A 1019 -8.11 -19.76 5.90
C ARG A 1019 -6.76 -20.43 5.72
N ASP A 1020 -5.75 -19.92 6.43
CA ASP A 1020 -4.42 -20.49 6.40
C ASP A 1020 -4.33 -21.72 7.29
N ALA A 1021 -3.48 -22.66 6.90
CA ALA A 1021 -2.97 -23.70 7.77
C ALA A 1021 -1.89 -23.18 8.76
N SER A 1022 -1.98 -21.91 9.16
CA SER A 1022 -1.26 -21.36 10.31
C SER A 1022 -2.05 -20.34 11.12
N ARG A 1023 -3.24 -19.91 10.66
CA ARG A 1023 -3.93 -18.71 11.18
C ARG A 1023 -5.46 -18.83 11.24
N PRO A 1024 -6.12 -17.92 11.98
CA PRO A 1024 -7.56 -17.68 11.89
C PRO A 1024 -8.00 -17.31 10.47
N ALA A 1025 -9.31 -17.43 10.18
CA ALA A 1025 -9.83 -17.10 8.86
C ALA A 1025 -9.77 -15.58 8.65
N VAL A 1026 -8.75 -15.12 7.93
CA VAL A 1026 -8.50 -13.71 7.62
C VAL A 1026 -9.51 -13.25 6.58
N SER A 1027 -10.35 -12.29 6.97
CA SER A 1027 -11.37 -11.71 6.10
C SER A 1027 -11.55 -10.23 6.37
N ALA A 1028 -11.34 -9.43 5.32
CA ALA A 1028 -11.47 -7.98 5.30
C ALA A 1028 -11.93 -7.55 3.90
N CYS A 1029 -12.55 -6.38 3.79
CA CYS A 1029 -12.94 -5.86 2.47
C CYS A 1029 -11.69 -5.35 1.74
N VAL A 1030 -11.56 -5.69 0.45
CA VAL A 1030 -10.41 -5.34 -0.39
C VAL A 1030 -10.86 -4.73 -1.72
N ASP A 1031 -10.05 -3.81 -2.23
CA ASP A 1031 -10.26 -3.12 -3.51
C ASP A 1031 -9.02 -3.30 -4.39
N LEU A 1032 -9.14 -4.05 -5.48
CA LEU A 1032 -8.00 -4.42 -6.33
C LEU A 1032 -7.79 -3.32 -7.38
N ARG A 1033 -7.11 -2.24 -7.00
CA ARG A 1033 -7.08 -1.01 -7.81
C ARG A 1033 -6.15 -1.13 -9.01
N PHE A 1034 -4.84 -1.22 -8.79
CA PHE A 1034 -3.83 -1.14 -9.84
C PHE A 1034 -2.83 -2.30 -9.82
N MET A 1035 -2.53 -2.83 -11.01
CA MET A 1035 -1.41 -3.74 -11.26
C MET A 1035 -0.50 -3.18 -12.36
N GLY A 1036 0.66 -2.65 -11.98
CA GLY A 1036 1.67 -2.15 -12.92
C GLY A 1036 2.72 -3.21 -13.24
N LEU A 1037 2.88 -3.55 -14.53
CA LEU A 1037 3.72 -4.64 -15.01
C LEU A 1037 4.74 -4.13 -16.04
N PHE A 1038 6.01 -4.43 -15.85
CA PHE A 1038 7.06 -4.21 -16.84
C PHE A 1038 7.51 -5.54 -17.44
N ASP A 1039 7.48 -5.66 -18.77
CA ASP A 1039 7.94 -6.76 -19.62
C ASP A 1039 7.93 -8.15 -18.95
N THR A 1040 6.73 -8.71 -18.78
CA THR A 1040 6.48 -9.97 -18.08
C THR A 1040 7.18 -11.12 -18.79
N VAL A 1041 8.15 -11.72 -18.10
CA VAL A 1041 8.89 -12.91 -18.56
C VAL A 1041 8.88 -13.88 -17.39
N ALA A 1042 8.04 -14.92 -17.43
CA ALA A 1042 7.90 -15.88 -16.33
C ALA A 1042 9.11 -16.81 -16.18
N GLN A 1043 9.37 -17.60 -17.24
CA GLN A 1043 10.55 -18.48 -17.37
C GLN A 1043 10.87 -19.38 -16.16
N PHE A 1044 9.90 -19.70 -15.30
CA PHE A 1044 10.12 -20.48 -14.08
C PHE A 1044 10.58 -21.91 -14.41
N GLY A 1045 11.47 -22.48 -13.60
CA GLY A 1045 12.24 -23.69 -13.94
C GLY A 1045 13.29 -23.44 -15.02
N ILE A 1046 13.94 -24.51 -15.50
CA ILE A 1046 14.81 -24.40 -16.69
C ILE A 1046 13.91 -24.07 -17.89
N ALA A 1047 14.24 -23.01 -18.63
CA ALA A 1047 13.59 -22.58 -19.87
C ALA A 1047 12.06 -22.34 -19.80
N GLY A 1048 11.48 -22.13 -18.62
CA GLY A 1048 10.02 -22.00 -18.44
C GLY A 1048 9.27 -23.30 -18.14
N SER A 1049 9.97 -24.42 -17.90
CA SER A 1049 9.40 -25.73 -17.56
C SER A 1049 8.45 -25.77 -16.37
N HIS A 1050 8.45 -24.75 -15.50
CA HIS A 1050 7.58 -24.62 -14.34
C HIS A 1050 6.62 -23.41 -14.45
N ASN A 1051 6.48 -22.79 -15.63
CA ASN A 1051 5.55 -21.67 -15.84
C ASN A 1051 4.11 -22.04 -15.43
N ALA A 1052 3.64 -23.22 -15.83
CA ALA A 1052 2.28 -23.72 -15.55
C ALA A 1052 1.99 -23.99 -14.06
N ASN A 1053 3.00 -23.90 -13.17
CA ASN A 1053 2.78 -23.96 -11.71
C ASN A 1053 2.23 -22.64 -11.15
N TYR A 1054 2.21 -21.57 -11.96
CA TYR A 1054 1.74 -20.25 -11.59
C TYR A 1054 0.56 -19.88 -12.49
N ASP A 1055 -0.59 -19.58 -11.88
CA ASP A 1055 -1.69 -18.87 -12.54
C ASP A 1055 -1.20 -17.47 -12.93
N LEU A 1056 -0.74 -17.29 -14.17
CA LEU A 1056 -0.33 -16.01 -14.73
C LEU A 1056 -1.47 -15.30 -15.46
N THR A 1057 -2.74 -15.67 -15.25
CA THR A 1057 -3.86 -14.92 -15.81
C THR A 1057 -3.92 -13.51 -15.20
N ILE A 1058 -4.91 -12.69 -15.58
CA ILE A 1058 -5.16 -11.41 -14.92
C ILE A 1058 -6.64 -11.37 -14.59
N ALA A 1059 -6.97 -11.45 -13.31
CA ALA A 1059 -8.36 -11.44 -12.88
C ALA A 1059 -9.10 -10.15 -13.32
N PRO A 1060 -10.30 -10.24 -13.91
CA PRO A 1060 -11.12 -9.07 -14.30
C PRO A 1060 -11.74 -8.32 -13.10
N ALA A 1061 -11.29 -8.64 -11.89
CA ALA A 1061 -11.62 -7.92 -10.66
C ALA A 1061 -10.64 -6.76 -10.37
N TRP A 1062 -9.51 -6.69 -11.07
CA TRP A 1062 -8.62 -5.53 -11.04
C TRP A 1062 -9.28 -4.34 -11.75
N ALA A 1063 -9.19 -3.13 -11.19
CA ALA A 1063 -9.77 -1.95 -11.81
C ALA A 1063 -8.93 -1.43 -12.99
N TRP A 1064 -7.59 -1.55 -12.90
CA TRP A 1064 -6.66 -1.19 -13.96
C TRP A 1064 -5.39 -2.05 -13.91
N VAL A 1065 -4.97 -2.60 -15.05
CA VAL A 1065 -3.68 -3.29 -15.20
C VAL A 1065 -2.94 -2.65 -16.37
N ALA A 1066 -1.67 -2.32 -16.20
CA ALA A 1066 -0.84 -1.77 -17.28
C ALA A 1066 0.40 -2.63 -17.48
N HIS A 1067 0.72 -2.95 -18.73
CA HIS A 1067 1.84 -3.81 -19.11
C HIS A 1067 2.68 -3.15 -20.20
N ALA A 1068 3.87 -2.66 -19.85
CA ALA A 1068 4.85 -2.13 -20.80
C ALA A 1068 5.67 -3.28 -21.40
N VAL A 1069 5.84 -3.31 -22.73
CA VAL A 1069 6.44 -4.44 -23.47
C VAL A 1069 7.62 -3.99 -24.32
N ALA A 1070 8.74 -4.73 -24.26
CA ALA A 1070 9.92 -4.51 -25.08
C ALA A 1070 9.68 -4.89 -26.56
N LEU A 1071 9.88 -3.95 -27.49
CA LEU A 1071 9.90 -4.22 -28.94
C LEU A 1071 11.23 -4.80 -29.43
N HIS A 1072 12.35 -4.62 -28.72
CA HIS A 1072 13.68 -4.98 -29.22
C HIS A 1072 14.35 -6.12 -28.44
N GLU A 1073 13.63 -6.74 -27.50
CA GLU A 1073 14.10 -7.93 -26.81
C GLU A 1073 14.07 -9.15 -27.73
N ARG A 1074 15.23 -9.54 -28.27
CA ARG A 1074 15.35 -10.65 -29.23
C ARG A 1074 15.94 -11.93 -28.62
N ARG A 1075 16.13 -12.06 -27.30
CA ARG A 1075 16.67 -13.29 -26.69
C ARG A 1075 15.62 -14.41 -26.62
N TRP A 1076 15.90 -15.57 -27.21
CA TRP A 1076 15.01 -16.75 -27.18
C TRP A 1076 14.64 -17.25 -25.78
N LEU A 1077 15.46 -16.96 -24.76
CA LEU A 1077 15.24 -17.31 -23.35
C LEU A 1077 14.51 -16.21 -22.55
N PHE A 1078 14.02 -15.14 -23.20
CA PHE A 1078 13.19 -14.10 -22.59
C PHE A 1078 11.79 -14.01 -23.24
N PRO A 1079 11.04 -15.12 -23.39
CA PRO A 1079 9.70 -15.07 -23.98
C PRO A 1079 8.77 -14.17 -23.19
N LEU A 1080 8.03 -13.33 -23.91
CA LEU A 1080 7.01 -12.46 -23.34
C LEU A 1080 5.80 -13.31 -22.94
N THR A 1081 5.41 -13.27 -21.67
CA THR A 1081 4.08 -13.73 -21.26
C THR A 1081 3.12 -12.55 -21.45
N ILE A 1082 2.32 -12.54 -22.52
CA ILE A 1082 1.41 -11.42 -22.77
C ILE A 1082 0.33 -11.33 -21.69
N ALA A 1083 -0.28 -10.16 -21.56
CA ALA A 1083 -1.37 -9.88 -20.64
C ALA A 1083 -2.73 -9.93 -21.36
N SER A 1084 -2.76 -9.58 -22.65
CA SER A 1084 -3.96 -9.44 -23.47
C SER A 1084 -4.58 -10.75 -23.98
N ASP A 1085 -3.93 -11.90 -23.81
CA ASP A 1085 -4.56 -13.22 -24.02
C ASP A 1085 -5.52 -13.60 -22.90
N THR A 1086 -5.34 -12.99 -21.72
CA THR A 1086 -6.21 -13.27 -20.58
C THR A 1086 -7.60 -12.70 -20.83
N GLU A 1087 -8.59 -13.33 -20.20
CA GLU A 1087 -9.95 -12.80 -20.02
C GLU A 1087 -9.98 -11.54 -19.10
N GLY A 1088 -8.81 -11.02 -18.71
CA GLY A 1088 -8.63 -9.81 -17.91
C GLY A 1088 -8.98 -8.56 -18.72
N TYR A 1089 -9.85 -7.76 -18.14
CA TYR A 1089 -10.80 -6.98 -18.91
C TYR A 1089 -10.71 -5.47 -18.61
N ASN A 1090 -9.48 -5.06 -18.30
CA ASN A 1090 -9.06 -3.79 -17.71
C ASN A 1090 -7.55 -3.53 -17.97
N ILE A 1091 -7.03 -4.15 -19.03
CA ILE A 1091 -5.60 -4.29 -19.33
C ILE A 1091 -5.18 -3.29 -20.40
N VAL A 1092 -4.01 -2.68 -20.19
CA VAL A 1092 -3.33 -1.78 -21.12
C VAL A 1092 -1.98 -2.38 -21.48
N GLU A 1093 -1.91 -3.17 -22.54
CA GLU A 1093 -0.64 -3.78 -23.00
C GLU A 1093 -0.05 -2.98 -24.16
N ALA A 1094 1.15 -2.42 -23.96
CA ALA A 1094 1.70 -1.37 -24.80
C ALA A 1094 3.17 -1.66 -25.22
N PRO A 1095 3.49 -1.63 -26.53
CA PRO A 1095 4.85 -1.78 -27.03
C PRO A 1095 5.70 -0.51 -26.82
N PHE A 1096 7.01 -0.68 -26.62
CA PHE A 1096 7.99 0.41 -26.47
C PHE A 1096 9.32 0.08 -27.16
N ILE A 1097 10.02 1.09 -27.68
CA ILE A 1097 11.42 0.98 -28.12
C ILE A 1097 12.29 0.67 -26.91
N GLY A 1098 12.69 -0.60 -26.79
CA GLY A 1098 13.57 -1.08 -25.73
C GLY A 1098 13.75 -2.59 -25.81
N ALA A 1099 14.89 -3.11 -25.33
CA ALA A 1099 14.99 -4.51 -24.88
C ALA A 1099 14.48 -4.63 -23.43
N HIS A 1100 14.45 -5.84 -22.84
CA HIS A 1100 13.82 -6.11 -21.54
C HIS A 1100 14.23 -5.13 -20.41
N ALA A 1101 15.51 -4.76 -20.38
CA ALA A 1101 16.07 -3.85 -19.38
C ALA A 1101 15.70 -2.38 -19.61
N ASP A 1102 15.46 -1.99 -20.86
CA ASP A 1102 14.98 -0.66 -21.26
C ASP A 1102 13.48 -0.47 -21.00
N ILE A 1103 12.84 -1.42 -20.31
CA ILE A 1103 11.43 -1.36 -19.88
C ILE A 1103 11.33 -1.42 -18.36
N GLY A 1104 11.87 -2.46 -17.71
CA GLY A 1104 11.75 -2.55 -16.25
C GLY A 1104 12.70 -1.66 -15.47
N GLY A 1105 13.72 -1.11 -16.11
CA GLY A 1105 14.87 -0.50 -15.45
C GLY A 1105 15.73 -1.55 -14.74
N GLY A 1106 17.03 -1.54 -14.99
CA GLY A 1106 17.96 -2.45 -14.34
C GLY A 1106 19.30 -2.49 -15.04
N ALA A 1107 20.36 -2.79 -14.28
CA ALA A 1107 21.74 -2.69 -14.78
C ALA A 1107 22.04 -3.74 -15.88
N THR A 1108 21.99 -3.28 -17.13
CA THR A 1108 22.48 -3.99 -18.32
C THR A 1108 23.95 -4.39 -18.14
N ARG A 1109 24.40 -5.41 -18.90
CA ARG A 1109 25.79 -5.87 -18.86
C ARG A 1109 26.34 -6.07 -20.26
N THR A 1110 27.58 -5.66 -20.41
CA THR A 1110 28.50 -6.03 -21.49
C THR A 1110 28.97 -7.48 -21.34
N ASP A 1111 29.54 -8.05 -22.41
CA ASP A 1111 30.00 -9.45 -22.46
C ASP A 1111 31.13 -9.77 -21.45
N ASP A 1112 31.81 -8.75 -20.90
CA ASP A 1112 32.82 -8.87 -19.83
C ASP A 1112 32.23 -8.83 -18.40
N GLY A 1113 30.92 -8.62 -18.26
CA GLY A 1113 30.23 -8.55 -16.98
C GLY A 1113 30.34 -7.21 -16.24
N GLN A 1114 30.88 -6.14 -16.82
CA GLN A 1114 30.64 -4.79 -16.25
C GLN A 1114 29.13 -4.49 -16.23
N SER A 1115 28.70 -3.54 -15.39
CA SER A 1115 27.39 -2.91 -15.56
C SER A 1115 27.54 -1.75 -16.53
N SER A 1116 26.84 -1.79 -17.67
CA SER A 1116 26.44 -0.53 -18.32
C SER A 1116 25.35 0.08 -17.43
N VAL A 1117 25.54 1.34 -17.05
CA VAL A 1117 24.59 2.16 -16.29
C VAL A 1117 24.41 3.48 -17.04
N ARG A 1118 24.30 3.33 -18.35
CA ARG A 1118 24.22 4.36 -19.38
C ARG A 1118 23.00 3.99 -20.23
N GLY A 1119 22.20 4.97 -20.65
CA GLY A 1119 20.83 4.71 -21.06
C GLY A 1119 19.82 5.05 -19.97
N ASP A 1120 19.03 6.11 -20.17
CA ASP A 1120 17.82 6.43 -19.39
C ASP A 1120 16.53 6.09 -20.15
N LEU A 1121 16.64 5.32 -21.25
CA LEU A 1121 15.51 4.85 -22.08
C LEU A 1121 14.45 4.06 -21.28
N ALA A 1122 14.81 3.47 -20.13
CA ALA A 1122 13.83 2.83 -19.24
C ALA A 1122 12.86 3.82 -18.58
N ASP A 1123 13.25 5.08 -18.40
CA ASP A 1123 12.43 6.10 -17.74
C ASP A 1123 11.29 6.63 -18.63
N VAL A 1124 11.35 6.37 -19.94
CA VAL A 1124 10.21 6.40 -20.87
C VAL A 1124 9.05 5.59 -20.27
N THR A 1125 9.28 4.30 -20.02
CA THR A 1125 8.22 3.41 -19.53
C THR A 1125 7.92 3.60 -18.04
N LEU A 1126 8.85 4.16 -17.25
CA LEU A 1126 8.56 4.62 -15.89
C LEU A 1126 7.50 5.71 -15.89
N ASN A 1127 7.67 6.74 -16.72
CA ASN A 1127 6.76 7.86 -16.77
C ASN A 1127 5.43 7.48 -17.43
N TRP A 1128 5.44 6.54 -18.40
CA TRP A 1128 4.22 5.88 -18.87
C TRP A 1128 3.52 5.09 -17.76
N MET A 1129 4.23 4.24 -17.01
CA MET A 1129 3.64 3.45 -15.92
C MET A 1129 3.12 4.34 -14.79
N LEU A 1130 3.80 5.44 -14.49
CA LEU A 1130 3.34 6.46 -13.55
C LEU A 1130 2.11 7.20 -14.07
N TRP A 1131 2.01 7.47 -15.38
CA TRP A 1131 0.76 7.93 -15.98
C TRP A 1131 -0.35 6.88 -15.84
N GLN A 1132 -0.09 5.60 -16.11
CA GLN A 1132 -1.05 4.49 -15.95
C GLN A 1132 -1.48 4.27 -14.49
N ALA A 1133 -0.60 4.52 -13.52
CA ALA A 1133 -0.91 4.38 -12.10
C ALA A 1133 -1.72 5.58 -11.58
N ARG A 1134 -1.37 6.81 -11.99
CA ARG A 1134 -2.18 8.02 -11.77
C ARG A 1134 -3.54 7.90 -12.44
N ALA A 1135 -3.60 7.26 -13.60
CA ALA A 1135 -4.82 6.93 -14.32
C ALA A 1135 -5.74 6.01 -13.50
N ALA A 1136 -5.16 5.06 -12.76
CA ALA A 1136 -5.85 4.24 -11.76
C ALA A 1136 -6.09 4.94 -10.40
N SER A 1137 -5.95 6.27 -10.34
CA SER A 1137 -6.14 7.12 -9.15
C SER A 1137 -5.12 6.93 -8.01
N LEU A 1138 -3.95 6.31 -8.25
CA LEU A 1138 -2.92 6.14 -7.22
C LEU A 1138 -2.13 7.42 -6.97
N ARG A 1139 -1.87 7.72 -5.69
CA ARG A 1139 -1.04 8.86 -5.29
C ARG A 1139 0.44 8.49 -5.21
N PHE A 1140 1.23 9.03 -6.13
CA PHE A 1140 2.68 9.04 -6.09
C PHE A 1140 3.22 10.46 -5.90
N GLY A 1141 4.30 10.59 -5.11
CA GLY A 1141 5.13 11.77 -5.04
C GLY A 1141 5.91 12.03 -6.33
N THR A 1142 6.74 13.07 -6.32
CA THR A 1142 7.57 13.44 -7.46
C THR A 1142 8.76 12.46 -7.59
N LEU A 1143 8.93 11.86 -8.77
CA LEU A 1143 10.14 11.11 -9.12
C LEU A 1143 11.40 12.01 -9.08
N ALA A 1144 12.59 11.41 -9.05
CA ALA A 1144 13.83 12.19 -9.11
C ALA A 1144 13.93 12.97 -10.42
N GLU A 1145 14.85 13.93 -10.48
CA GLU A 1145 14.98 14.85 -11.61
C GLU A 1145 15.41 14.13 -12.90
N GLY A 1146 16.48 13.33 -12.84
CA GLY A 1146 16.89 12.41 -13.90
C GLY A 1146 16.04 11.14 -14.03
N ASP A 1147 14.88 11.05 -13.37
CA ASP A 1147 13.86 10.01 -13.61
C ASP A 1147 12.65 10.58 -14.39
N ARG A 1148 12.71 11.86 -14.82
CA ARG A 1148 11.60 12.60 -15.46
C ARG A 1148 11.91 13.14 -16.86
N GLU A 1149 13.19 13.29 -17.18
CA GLU A 1149 13.69 13.75 -18.48
C GLU A 1149 14.62 12.67 -19.04
N ILE A 1150 14.49 12.35 -20.32
CA ILE A 1150 15.29 11.31 -20.99
C ILE A 1150 16.41 12.03 -21.76
N THR A 1151 17.64 11.81 -21.35
CA THR A 1151 18.82 12.63 -21.70
C THR A 1151 19.93 11.85 -22.41
N ASP A 1152 19.94 10.52 -22.27
CA ASP A 1152 20.89 9.61 -22.89
C ASP A 1152 20.12 8.37 -23.40
N PRO A 1153 19.30 8.50 -24.47
CA PRO A 1153 18.29 7.51 -24.88
C PRO A 1153 18.90 6.30 -25.61
N ILE A 1154 19.75 5.55 -24.92
CA ILE A 1154 20.46 4.38 -25.48
C ILE A 1154 19.55 3.16 -25.50
N LEU A 1155 19.46 2.53 -26.67
CA LEU A 1155 18.84 1.23 -26.86
C LEU A 1155 19.86 0.11 -26.63
N HIS A 1156 19.47 -0.89 -25.84
CA HIS A 1156 20.29 -2.07 -25.59
C HIS A 1156 19.85 -3.30 -26.40
N ASP A 1157 20.78 -4.23 -26.59
CA ASP A 1157 20.54 -5.60 -27.00
C ASP A 1157 21.33 -6.53 -26.06
N GLY A 1158 20.62 -7.40 -25.33
CA GLY A 1158 21.21 -8.29 -24.33
C GLY A 1158 21.97 -9.50 -24.90
N ARG A 1159 22.23 -9.52 -26.21
CA ARG A 1159 22.92 -10.60 -26.93
C ARG A 1159 24.36 -10.22 -27.22
N SER A 1160 25.28 -11.18 -27.14
CA SER A 1160 26.69 -10.99 -27.54
C SER A 1160 26.82 -10.67 -29.03
N SER A 1161 27.96 -10.13 -29.47
CA SER A 1161 28.23 -9.81 -30.89
C SER A 1161 28.10 -11.02 -31.82
N ILE A 1162 28.52 -12.21 -31.37
CA ILE A 1162 28.32 -13.48 -32.08
C ILE A 1162 26.81 -13.80 -32.21
N ALA A 1163 26.05 -13.67 -31.11
CA ALA A 1163 24.61 -13.92 -31.13
C ALA A 1163 23.85 -12.90 -32.00
N ARG A 1164 24.21 -11.61 -31.98
CA ARG A 1164 23.67 -10.58 -32.89
C ARG A 1164 23.95 -10.84 -34.37
N SER A 1165 25.00 -11.61 -34.68
CA SER A 1165 25.38 -11.97 -36.05
C SER A 1165 24.71 -13.26 -36.54
N LEU A 1166 24.48 -14.25 -35.66
CA LEU A 1166 23.86 -15.53 -36.00
C LEU A 1166 22.33 -15.59 -35.78
N GLN A 1167 21.82 -14.86 -34.79
CA GLN A 1167 20.43 -14.93 -34.35
C GLN A 1167 19.60 -13.79 -34.98
N ASN A 1168 19.05 -14.03 -36.18
CA ASN A 1168 18.12 -13.09 -36.81
C ASN A 1168 16.68 -13.20 -36.27
N GLY A 1169 16.31 -14.35 -35.69
CA GLY A 1169 14.97 -14.60 -35.13
C GLY A 1169 14.72 -13.93 -33.78
N ASP A 1170 13.46 -13.58 -33.55
CA ASP A 1170 12.94 -12.84 -32.40
C ASP A 1170 12.75 -13.68 -31.13
N ARG A 1171 12.35 -13.05 -30.00
CA ARG A 1171 11.80 -13.79 -28.84
C ARG A 1171 10.42 -14.40 -29.14
N ARG A 1172 10.02 -15.41 -28.37
CA ARG A 1172 8.68 -16.03 -28.43
C ARG A 1172 7.65 -15.24 -27.63
N LEU A 1173 6.37 -15.41 -27.96
CA LEU A 1173 5.25 -15.05 -27.08
C LEU A 1173 4.63 -16.31 -26.48
N ASN A 1174 4.37 -16.24 -25.19
CA ASN A 1174 3.67 -17.25 -24.42
C ASN A 1174 2.33 -16.71 -23.93
N GLN A 1175 1.35 -17.61 -23.83
CA GLN A 1175 0.08 -17.37 -23.14
C GLN A 1175 0.27 -17.44 -21.60
N ALA A 1176 -0.75 -17.00 -20.87
CA ALA A 1176 -0.82 -17.01 -19.42
C ALA A 1176 -0.84 -18.40 -18.77
N ASP A 1177 -1.21 -19.45 -19.51
CA ASP A 1177 -1.03 -20.86 -19.09
C ASP A 1177 0.42 -21.36 -19.28
N GLY A 1178 1.30 -20.52 -19.85
CA GLY A 1178 2.68 -20.82 -20.16
C GLY A 1178 2.90 -21.48 -21.53
N SER A 1179 1.83 -21.79 -22.29
CA SER A 1179 1.91 -22.36 -23.64
C SER A 1179 2.48 -21.35 -24.65
N LEU A 1180 2.82 -21.83 -25.85
CA LEU A 1180 3.37 -21.00 -26.92
C LEU A 1180 2.24 -20.37 -27.75
N LEU A 1181 2.14 -19.04 -27.73
CA LEU A 1181 1.24 -18.30 -28.60
C LEU A 1181 1.84 -18.13 -30.01
N LEU A 1182 3.08 -17.62 -30.07
CA LEU A 1182 3.80 -17.35 -31.33
C LEU A 1182 5.29 -17.68 -31.19
N ASN A 1183 5.85 -18.27 -32.24
CA ASN A 1183 7.28 -18.58 -32.32
C ASN A 1183 8.17 -17.33 -32.31
N TYR A 1184 7.66 -16.20 -32.82
CA TYR A 1184 8.35 -14.92 -32.89
C TYR A 1184 7.40 -13.77 -32.54
N GLN A 1185 7.86 -12.81 -31.73
CA GLN A 1185 7.12 -11.58 -31.44
C GLN A 1185 6.83 -10.78 -32.71
N ASP A 1186 7.74 -10.78 -33.69
CA ASP A 1186 7.56 -10.25 -35.04
C ASP A 1186 6.20 -10.63 -35.68
N ASP A 1187 5.64 -11.80 -35.36
CA ASP A 1187 4.39 -12.29 -35.96
C ASP A 1187 3.13 -11.86 -35.19
N HIS A 1188 3.26 -11.03 -34.14
CA HIS A 1188 2.15 -10.50 -33.35
C HIS A 1188 1.70 -9.13 -33.86
N ASP A 1189 0.45 -9.03 -34.35
CA ASP A 1189 -0.12 -7.82 -34.99
C ASP A 1189 0.14 -6.51 -34.22
N ARG A 1190 0.09 -6.57 -32.88
CA ARG A 1190 0.17 -5.39 -32.00
C ARG A 1190 1.49 -5.16 -31.28
N LEU A 1191 2.40 -6.14 -31.27
CA LEU A 1191 3.67 -6.08 -30.51
C LEU A 1191 4.88 -6.48 -31.37
N GLY A 1192 4.66 -6.82 -32.64
CA GLY A 1192 5.65 -7.42 -33.53
C GLY A 1192 6.16 -6.50 -34.62
N ARG A 1193 6.31 -7.08 -35.81
CA ARG A 1193 7.10 -6.53 -36.92
C ARG A 1193 6.57 -5.20 -37.44
N ALA A 1194 5.25 -5.00 -37.43
CA ALA A 1194 4.64 -3.73 -37.84
C ALA A 1194 5.11 -2.58 -36.94
N GLN A 1195 4.96 -2.74 -35.62
CA GLN A 1195 5.39 -1.73 -34.65
C GLN A 1195 6.91 -1.56 -34.65
N ARG A 1196 7.66 -2.67 -34.69
CA ARG A 1196 9.13 -2.62 -34.78
C ARG A 1196 9.60 -1.86 -36.04
N ALA A 1197 9.01 -2.12 -37.19
CA ALA A 1197 9.34 -1.44 -38.46
C ALA A 1197 8.92 0.04 -38.47
N ALA A 1198 7.85 0.41 -37.76
CA ALA A 1198 7.50 1.81 -37.53
C ALA A 1198 8.55 2.52 -36.65
N THR A 1199 9.11 1.82 -35.66
CA THR A 1199 10.10 2.38 -34.73
C THR A 1199 11.56 2.37 -35.21
N GLU A 1200 11.99 1.40 -36.02
CA GLU A 1200 13.40 1.23 -36.39
C GLU A 1200 14.01 2.48 -37.09
N PRO A 1201 13.28 3.30 -37.88
CA PRO A 1201 13.79 4.59 -38.38
C PRO A 1201 14.18 5.61 -37.31
N MET A 1202 13.65 5.49 -36.09
CA MET A 1202 13.99 6.36 -34.95
C MET A 1202 15.25 5.88 -34.22
N ILE A 1203 15.90 4.80 -34.66
CA ILE A 1203 17.01 4.16 -33.96
C ILE A 1203 18.30 4.37 -34.75
N ALA A 1204 19.09 5.37 -34.37
CA ALA A 1204 20.40 5.60 -34.96
C ALA A 1204 21.39 4.51 -34.51
N ARG A 1205 21.73 3.59 -35.42
CA ARG A 1205 22.68 2.48 -35.18
C ARG A 1205 24.00 2.72 -35.92
N PRO A 1206 25.17 2.48 -35.29
CA PRO A 1206 26.45 2.35 -36.01
C PRO A 1206 26.37 1.23 -37.06
N GLU A 1207 27.02 1.39 -38.22
CA GLU A 1207 27.00 0.38 -39.29
C GLU A 1207 27.46 -1.02 -38.81
N ASN A 1208 28.37 -1.06 -37.83
CA ASN A 1208 28.90 -2.28 -37.23
C ASN A 1208 28.17 -2.73 -35.95
N TRP A 1209 26.96 -2.23 -35.63
CA TRP A 1209 26.28 -2.47 -34.33
C TRP A 1209 26.14 -3.94 -33.92
N ARG A 1210 26.03 -4.86 -34.88
CA ARG A 1210 25.98 -6.31 -34.63
C ARG A 1210 27.31 -6.89 -34.13
N ALA A 1211 28.42 -6.27 -34.47
CA ALA A 1211 29.78 -6.68 -34.10
C ALA A 1211 30.33 -5.95 -32.86
N LEU A 1212 29.57 -5.00 -32.28
CA LEU A 1212 29.99 -4.31 -31.05
C LEU A 1212 29.95 -5.25 -29.85
N ASN A 1213 31.02 -5.30 -29.05
CA ASN A 1213 31.07 -6.06 -27.79
C ASN A 1213 30.39 -5.34 -26.60
N THR A 1214 29.69 -4.23 -26.88
CA THR A 1214 28.79 -3.53 -25.96
C THR A 1214 27.37 -4.05 -26.07
N SER A 1215 26.59 -3.96 -25.00
CA SER A 1215 25.12 -4.09 -25.02
C SER A 1215 24.44 -2.87 -25.66
N GLU A 1216 25.09 -1.70 -25.64
CA GLU A 1216 24.66 -0.47 -26.31
C GLU A 1216 24.73 -0.67 -27.84
N VAL A 1217 23.60 -0.52 -28.55
CA VAL A 1217 23.46 -0.84 -30.00
C VAL A 1217 22.78 0.24 -30.85
N GLY A 1218 22.47 1.39 -30.26
CA GLY A 1218 21.96 2.57 -30.96
C GLY A 1218 21.43 3.62 -29.98
N THR A 1219 21.19 4.82 -30.47
CA THR A 1219 20.49 5.90 -29.74
C THR A 1219 19.15 6.17 -30.39
N VAL A 1220 18.12 6.36 -29.58
CA VAL A 1220 16.76 6.64 -30.05
C VAL A 1220 16.58 8.15 -30.23
N ASP A 1221 16.09 8.57 -31.39
CA ASP A 1221 15.54 9.92 -31.58
C ASP A 1221 14.29 10.06 -30.73
N LEU A 1222 14.40 10.81 -29.63
CA LEU A 1222 13.29 11.08 -28.73
C LEU A 1222 12.19 11.93 -29.37
N THR A 1223 12.48 12.70 -30.42
CA THR A 1223 11.45 13.50 -31.12
C THR A 1223 10.55 12.58 -31.93
N GLY A 1224 11.13 11.76 -32.81
CA GLY A 1224 10.41 10.74 -33.55
C GLY A 1224 9.77 9.67 -32.65
N TYR A 1225 10.43 9.28 -31.56
CA TYR A 1225 9.87 8.32 -30.61
C TYR A 1225 8.73 8.91 -29.78
N ALA A 1226 8.80 10.15 -29.30
CA ALA A 1226 7.67 10.81 -28.63
C ALA A 1226 6.47 10.96 -29.57
N GLN A 1227 6.71 11.26 -30.85
CA GLN A 1227 5.64 11.27 -31.87
C GLN A 1227 5.05 9.88 -32.12
N TRP A 1228 5.88 8.83 -32.24
CA TRP A 1228 5.37 7.45 -32.36
C TRP A 1228 4.60 6.99 -31.11
N LEU A 1229 5.10 7.35 -29.92
CA LEU A 1229 4.43 7.09 -28.66
C LEU A 1229 3.05 7.75 -28.66
N HIS A 1230 2.95 9.02 -29.11
CA HIS A 1230 1.74 9.83 -29.31
C HIS A 1230 0.78 9.28 -30.39
N ASP A 1231 1.28 8.64 -31.43
CA ASP A 1231 0.44 8.07 -32.50
C ASP A 1231 -0.11 6.67 -32.15
N GLU A 1232 0.70 5.80 -31.53
CA GLU A 1232 0.33 4.39 -31.27
C GLU A 1232 -0.22 4.13 -29.85
N LEU A 1233 0.34 4.76 -28.80
CA LEU A 1233 -0.05 4.54 -27.39
C LEU A 1233 -0.93 5.67 -26.82
N GLY A 1234 -1.36 6.58 -27.68
CA GLY A 1234 -0.75 7.91 -27.72
C GLY A 1234 -0.12 8.49 -26.44
N TRP A 1235 1.04 8.04 -25.99
CA TRP A 1235 1.60 8.64 -24.78
C TRP A 1235 2.18 10.05 -25.06
N GLN A 1236 1.30 11.06 -25.03
CA GLN A 1236 1.66 12.48 -25.06
C GLN A 1236 2.59 12.81 -23.90
N GLU A 1237 3.55 13.69 -24.18
CA GLU A 1237 4.42 14.27 -23.17
C GLU A 1237 3.63 14.79 -21.98
N LEU A 1238 4.26 14.70 -20.81
CA LEU A 1238 3.85 15.40 -19.62
C LEU A 1238 4.36 16.85 -19.75
N PRO A 1239 3.55 17.85 -20.21
CA PRO A 1239 3.97 19.24 -20.34
C PRO A 1239 4.72 19.77 -19.12
N THR A 1240 5.84 20.40 -19.44
CA THR A 1240 6.76 21.16 -18.58
C THR A 1240 6.05 22.21 -17.72
#